data_AF-A0A936Q091-F1
#
_entry.id   AF-A0A936Q091-F1
#
_cell.length_a   1.000
_cell.length_b   1.000
_cell.length_c   1.000
_cell.angle_alpha   90.00
_cell.angle_beta   90.00
_cell.angle_gamma   90.00
#
_symmetry.space_group_name_H-M   'P 1'
#
loop_
_entity.id
_entity.type
_entity.pdbx_description
1 polymer ?
#
loop_
_entity_poly.entity_id
_entity_poly.type
_entity_poly.pdbx_seq_one_letter_code
_entity_poly.pdbx_strand_id
1 'polypeptide(L)'
;MEALLRAGRAAEDRREPRLNVFMFGDLLHGPPSALAAAVAACTKVVTERFGVIFRKDAPEAQRTATLHLLALAPPLSGAAGVEAVERLGMVLRQRQRPGSYPLLARVWLVSTHTRAGVLTPEEVVNTCAGFVQAATDPDLQAEDDLRQRLAHPLPGEGPVGFLALASLDLPEARTLRYAAWRAAWEGLSLICARLDRPPGELAATESPLEALRGEGWLTPLAEGHAAQRVRKAAASLSGADNHLPAEITVGPLDDAESLSATYAVLLAPQVAAPPTRGAHASLDDALGAARQAEAAAAQEVRGTLRALLDGALGSDTGLRRLPEVEQGLRHWRARLADQLKDDQALIARAEAPPAVDESDREVVERALSGLPTRGALVRVALAATLGLSLPLGMLFSAAQAPSAPPPGLTLSAPTLAAPTTAGAAPLTLAELGPWLIAAAVAALAATGIAYWAGRSARAEAAEALTARRDTLADRAARGGGGATGEEADRLLRLRTLRARRDALTAAEELLTRLQAIRHAVLGSRDAARQRLVELGVSPQPDPLADDLRALCGEPTLLHLPLLEPRPLARWISRGRLAVEPEVWADRLLRDTWPVAGLGEDAPAADLDQLYALGEAQVAPLRDRSLFEDPEAAEAAAEAVRRFAQRAGSALERPIEPLDPHGDPAPGLRAGALLVIAPLRGRGVLEEPVRRSPWATQLLWTQGGAPRVQILRTWEGHTLAELRRALGLPAEEVAP
;
A
#
# COMPACT_ATOMS: atom_id res chain seq x y z
N MET A 1 9.25 41.25 36.91
CA MET A 1 9.19 42.56 37.59
C MET A 1 9.80 43.67 36.73
N GLU A 2 11.07 43.57 36.33
CA GLU A 2 11.71 44.56 35.45
C GLU A 2 11.01 44.75 34.09
N ALA A 3 10.45 43.69 33.50
CA ALA A 3 9.68 43.79 32.25
C ALA A 3 8.38 44.60 32.40
N LEU A 4 7.68 44.46 33.54
CA LEU A 4 6.49 45.27 33.89
C LEU A 4 6.86 46.73 34.19
N LEU A 5 7.99 46.95 34.88
CA LEU A 5 8.51 48.29 35.16
C LEU A 5 9.04 48.99 33.89
N ARG A 6 9.62 48.24 32.93
CA ARG A 6 9.99 48.74 31.60
C ARG A 6 8.78 49.06 30.74
N ALA A 7 7.72 48.23 30.78
CA ALA A 7 6.45 48.54 30.12
C ALA A 7 5.83 49.84 30.68
N GLY A 8 5.94 50.07 31.99
CA GLY A 8 5.54 51.33 32.62
C GLY A 8 6.39 52.55 32.23
N ARG A 9 7.66 52.36 31.86
CA ARG A 9 8.56 53.44 31.39
C ARG A 9 8.48 53.69 29.87
N ALA A 10 8.21 52.65 29.07
CA ALA A 10 8.01 52.75 27.62
C ALA A 10 6.63 53.36 27.27
N ALA A 11 5.74 53.49 28.24
CA ALA A 11 4.42 54.10 28.10
C ALA A 11 4.42 55.64 28.22
N GLU A 12 5.58 56.31 28.21
CA GLU A 12 5.66 57.78 28.22
C GLU A 12 5.00 58.43 26.98
N ASP A 13 4.73 57.67 25.92
CA ASP A 13 3.96 58.11 24.73
C ASP A 13 2.48 57.68 24.71
N ARG A 14 1.97 56.98 25.75
CA ARG A 14 0.56 56.58 25.83
C ARG A 14 -0.12 57.21 27.05
N ARG A 15 -1.21 57.96 26.79
CA ARG A 15 -2.17 58.51 27.78
C ARG A 15 -2.36 57.57 28.98
N GLU A 16 -1.66 57.84 30.09
CA GLU A 16 -1.70 57.22 31.42
C GLU A 16 -1.80 55.66 31.50
N PRO A 17 -0.82 54.95 32.11
CA PRO A 17 -0.91 53.50 32.28
C PRO A 17 -2.12 53.12 33.15
N ARG A 18 -2.97 52.22 32.63
CA ARG A 18 -4.18 51.71 33.31
C ARG A 18 -4.05 50.23 33.70
N LEU A 19 -4.63 49.86 34.83
CA LEU A 19 -4.71 48.47 35.32
C LEU A 19 -6.15 48.09 35.60
N ASN A 20 -6.71 47.20 34.80
CA ASN A 20 -8.01 46.59 35.05
C ASN A 20 -7.80 45.22 35.69
N VAL A 21 -8.34 45.01 36.89
CA VAL A 21 -8.32 43.74 37.61
C VAL A 21 -9.71 43.15 37.60
N PHE A 22 -9.86 41.92 37.12
CA PHE A 22 -11.12 41.20 37.11
C PHE A 22 -11.06 40.10 38.16
N MET A 23 -12.00 40.13 39.11
CA MET A 23 -12.17 39.10 40.11
C MET A 23 -13.48 38.36 39.83
N PHE A 24 -13.42 37.04 39.79
CA PHE A 24 -14.60 36.20 39.64
C PHE A 24 -14.97 35.63 41.01
N GLY A 25 -16.24 35.70 41.37
CA GLY A 25 -16.73 35.18 42.63
C GLY A 25 -18.13 34.62 42.51
N ASP A 26 -18.46 33.65 43.34
CA ASP A 26 -19.83 33.17 43.52
C ASP A 26 -20.37 33.78 44.82
N LEU A 27 -21.54 34.43 44.74
CA LEU A 27 -22.15 35.09 45.88
C LEU A 27 -22.50 34.10 47.00
N LEU A 28 -22.87 32.87 46.68
CA LEU A 28 -23.31 31.88 47.66
C LEU A 28 -22.19 30.92 48.11
N HIS A 29 -21.04 30.94 47.44
CA HIS A 29 -19.93 30.04 47.79
C HIS A 29 -19.22 30.47 49.08
N GLY A 30 -19.03 29.51 50.00
CA GLY A 30 -18.29 29.72 51.25
C GLY A 30 -19.06 30.51 52.33
N PRO A 31 -18.39 30.90 53.43
CA PRO A 31 -19.02 31.65 54.51
C PRO A 31 -19.45 33.06 54.05
N PRO A 32 -20.42 33.70 54.74
CA PRO A 32 -21.00 34.99 54.30
C PRO A 32 -19.98 36.13 54.07
N SER A 33 -18.85 36.10 54.78
CA SER A 33 -17.77 37.09 54.66
C SER A 33 -16.68 36.73 53.65
N ALA A 34 -16.72 35.55 53.02
CA ALA A 34 -15.65 35.04 52.16
C ALA A 34 -15.37 35.96 50.98
N LEU A 35 -16.42 36.36 50.26
CA LEU A 35 -16.29 37.23 49.09
C LEU A 35 -15.71 38.60 49.48
N ALA A 36 -16.20 39.16 50.57
CA ALA A 36 -15.70 40.42 51.13
C ALA A 36 -14.22 40.33 51.51
N ALA A 37 -13.80 39.24 52.18
CA ALA A 37 -12.40 38.99 52.51
C ALA A 37 -11.52 38.80 51.26
N ALA A 38 -12.04 38.16 50.20
CA ALA A 38 -11.33 37.99 48.93
C ALA A 38 -11.13 39.33 48.20
N VAL A 39 -12.16 40.20 48.16
CA VAL A 39 -12.04 41.58 47.64
C VAL A 39 -10.96 42.34 48.42
N ALA A 40 -10.91 42.18 49.75
CA ALA A 40 -9.88 42.79 50.59
C ALA A 40 -8.48 42.32 50.25
N ALA A 41 -8.29 41.01 50.17
CA ALA A 41 -7.01 40.41 49.84
C ALA A 41 -6.54 40.88 48.45
N CYS A 42 -7.42 40.88 47.45
CA CYS A 42 -7.11 41.35 46.10
C CYS A 42 -6.72 42.82 46.09
N THR A 43 -7.52 43.69 46.70
CA THR A 43 -7.22 45.13 46.77
C THR A 43 -5.92 45.41 47.52
N LYS A 44 -5.67 44.67 48.61
CA LYS A 44 -4.42 44.74 49.38
C LYS A 44 -3.22 44.37 48.53
N VAL A 45 -3.27 43.26 47.78
CA VAL A 45 -2.19 42.85 46.88
C VAL A 45 -1.91 43.92 45.82
N VAL A 46 -2.95 44.49 45.20
CA VAL A 46 -2.75 45.50 44.16
C VAL A 46 -2.14 46.78 44.74
N THR A 47 -2.65 47.24 45.90
CA THR A 47 -2.16 48.45 46.55
C THR A 47 -0.76 48.29 47.14
N GLU A 48 -0.43 47.14 47.74
CA GLU A 48 0.91 46.88 48.31
C GLU A 48 1.97 46.70 47.21
N ARG A 49 1.65 45.96 46.14
CA ARG A 49 2.63 45.64 45.09
C ARG A 49 2.76 46.70 44.01
N PHE A 50 1.67 47.42 43.72
CA PHE A 50 1.61 48.36 42.60
C PHE A 50 1.19 49.78 43.01
N GLY A 51 1.03 50.08 44.30
CA GLY A 51 0.58 51.40 44.79
C GLY A 51 1.49 52.58 44.45
N VAL A 52 2.76 52.33 44.09
CA VAL A 52 3.68 53.35 43.56
C VAL A 52 3.27 53.81 42.16
N ILE A 53 2.69 52.91 41.36
CA ILE A 53 2.26 53.16 39.98
C ILE A 53 0.79 53.60 39.96
N PHE A 54 -0.05 52.96 40.78
CA PHE A 54 -1.49 53.22 40.84
C PHE A 54 -1.87 53.83 42.19
N ARG A 55 -2.00 55.17 42.24
CA ARG A 55 -2.28 55.92 43.45
C ARG A 55 -3.71 55.66 43.95
N LYS A 56 -3.83 54.91 45.06
CA LYS A 56 -5.13 54.59 45.69
C LYS A 56 -5.81 55.81 46.32
N ASP A 57 -5.03 56.80 46.76
CA ASP A 57 -5.52 57.99 47.48
C ASP A 57 -5.96 59.11 46.52
N ALA A 58 -5.82 58.90 45.20
CA ALA A 58 -6.38 59.80 44.21
C ALA A 58 -7.92 59.78 44.26
N PRO A 59 -8.59 60.90 43.89
CA PRO A 59 -10.03 60.92 43.64
C PRO A 59 -10.45 59.80 42.68
N GLU A 60 -11.64 59.22 42.84
CA GLU A 60 -12.08 58.05 42.05
C GLU A 60 -11.98 58.29 40.54
N ALA A 61 -12.31 59.50 40.08
CA ALA A 61 -12.21 59.93 38.69
C ALA A 61 -10.77 59.96 38.14
N GLN A 62 -9.76 60.04 39.01
CA GLN A 62 -8.33 60.11 38.67
C GLN A 62 -7.59 58.78 38.92
N ARG A 63 -8.30 57.74 39.39
CA ARG A 63 -7.69 56.41 39.61
C ARG A 63 -7.52 55.68 38.29
N THR A 64 -6.28 55.25 38.02
CA THR A 64 -5.91 54.48 36.82
C THR A 64 -5.94 52.97 37.03
N ALA A 65 -6.14 52.51 38.28
CA ALA A 65 -6.42 51.12 38.59
C ALA A 65 -7.89 50.92 38.99
N THR A 66 -8.51 49.91 38.41
CA THR A 66 -9.89 49.50 38.68
C THR A 66 -9.94 48.00 38.98
N LEU A 67 -10.76 47.65 39.97
CA LEU A 67 -11.13 46.28 40.30
C LEU A 67 -12.60 46.11 39.95
N HIS A 68 -12.89 45.16 39.07
CA HIS A 68 -14.22 44.73 38.69
C HIS A 68 -14.49 43.35 39.29
N LEU A 69 -15.57 43.22 40.04
CA LEU A 69 -16.03 41.94 40.55
C LEU A 69 -17.13 41.41 39.62
N LEU A 70 -16.88 40.30 38.93
CA LEU A 70 -17.90 39.51 38.25
C LEU A 70 -18.44 38.48 39.25
N ALA A 71 -19.63 38.76 39.75
CA ALA A 71 -20.28 37.97 40.78
C ALA A 71 -21.38 37.09 40.15
N LEU A 72 -21.16 35.77 40.21
CA LEU A 72 -22.18 34.78 39.88
C LEU A 72 -23.30 34.89 40.91
N ALA A 73 -24.51 35.14 40.41
CA ALA A 73 -25.71 35.25 41.22
C ALA A 73 -26.66 34.07 40.96
N PRO A 74 -27.31 33.52 42.00
CA PRO A 74 -28.43 32.60 41.82
C PRO A 74 -29.60 33.29 41.11
N PRO A 75 -30.70 32.58 40.80
CA PRO A 75 -31.94 33.26 40.44
C PRO A 75 -32.27 34.31 41.51
N LEU A 76 -32.37 35.57 41.08
CA LEU A 76 -32.67 36.72 41.93
C LEU A 76 -34.16 36.81 42.26
N SER A 77 -34.84 35.68 42.31
CA SER A 77 -36.23 35.54 42.73
C SER A 77 -36.27 34.50 43.85
N GLY A 78 -36.62 34.91 45.07
CA GLY A 78 -36.73 34.02 46.22
C GLY A 78 -35.53 34.05 47.19
N ALA A 79 -35.47 33.06 48.08
CA ALA A 79 -34.60 33.07 49.26
C ALA A 79 -33.09 33.10 48.92
N ALA A 80 -32.66 32.35 47.91
CA ALA A 80 -31.26 32.36 47.46
C ALA A 80 -30.85 33.74 46.90
N GLY A 81 -31.76 34.43 46.21
CA GLY A 81 -31.55 35.80 45.73
C GLY A 81 -31.44 36.81 46.87
N VAL A 82 -32.28 36.68 47.90
CA VAL A 82 -32.21 37.49 49.13
C VAL A 82 -30.85 37.31 49.81
N GLU A 83 -30.41 36.07 50.02
CA GLU A 83 -29.11 35.79 50.62
C GLU A 83 -27.95 36.36 49.79
N ALA A 84 -28.00 36.22 48.47
CA ALA A 84 -26.99 36.76 47.57
C ALA A 84 -26.89 38.29 47.65
N VAL A 85 -28.03 39.00 47.72
CA VAL A 85 -28.07 40.46 47.86
C VAL A 85 -27.59 40.91 49.26
N GLU A 86 -27.88 40.16 50.32
CA GLU A 86 -27.34 40.44 51.66
C GLU A 86 -25.81 40.30 51.70
N ARG A 87 -25.26 39.24 51.09
CA ARG A 87 -23.80 39.03 50.98
C ARG A 87 -23.14 40.10 50.11
N LEU A 88 -23.79 40.52 49.02
CA LEU A 88 -23.35 41.68 48.23
C LEU A 88 -23.31 42.96 49.08
N GLY A 89 -24.30 43.15 49.96
CA GLY A 89 -24.34 44.26 50.90
C GLY A 89 -23.12 44.33 51.81
N MET A 90 -22.58 43.19 52.25
CA MET A 90 -21.34 43.16 53.04
C MET A 90 -20.14 43.71 52.27
N VAL A 91 -20.01 43.40 50.98
CA VAL A 91 -18.93 43.92 50.10
C VAL A 91 -19.08 45.42 49.91
N LEU A 92 -20.30 45.90 49.62
CA LEU A 92 -20.57 47.30 49.32
C LEU A 92 -20.48 48.22 50.55
N ARG A 93 -20.94 47.75 51.73
CA ARG A 93 -20.76 48.50 52.99
C ARG A 93 -19.29 48.67 53.34
N GLN A 94 -18.45 47.68 53.04
CA GLN A 94 -17.01 47.81 53.22
C GLN A 94 -16.38 48.77 52.21
N ARG A 95 -16.87 48.84 50.96
CA ARG A 95 -16.43 49.87 49.98
C ARG A 95 -16.71 51.30 50.46
N GLN A 96 -17.81 51.54 51.17
CA GLN A 96 -18.21 52.87 51.65
C GLN A 96 -17.37 53.37 52.84
N ARG A 97 -16.69 52.49 53.57
CA ARG A 97 -15.85 52.88 54.71
C ARG A 97 -14.58 53.61 54.20
N PRO A 98 -14.15 54.70 54.85
CA PRO A 98 -12.95 55.43 54.47
C PRO A 98 -11.71 54.51 54.45
N GLY A 99 -11.01 54.45 53.31
CA GLY A 99 -9.78 53.67 53.15
C GLY A 99 -9.95 52.18 52.81
N SER A 100 -11.18 51.67 52.72
CA SER A 100 -11.46 50.29 52.31
C SER A 100 -11.94 50.17 50.87
N TYR A 101 -11.32 49.21 50.15
CA TYR A 101 -11.51 48.91 48.73
C TYR A 101 -11.44 50.09 47.76
N PRO A 102 -10.41 50.96 47.82
CA PRO A 102 -10.30 52.13 46.93
C PRO A 102 -10.24 51.77 45.44
N LEU A 103 -9.95 50.51 45.10
CA LEU A 103 -9.87 50.06 43.72
C LEU A 103 -11.18 49.44 43.21
N LEU A 104 -12.10 49.02 44.09
CA LEU A 104 -13.36 48.39 43.66
C LEU A 104 -14.25 49.41 42.95
N ALA A 105 -14.27 49.32 41.63
CA ALA A 105 -15.04 50.22 40.77
C ALA A 105 -16.49 49.73 40.68
N ARG A 106 -16.70 48.50 40.21
CA ARG A 106 -18.04 47.95 39.91
C ARG A 106 -18.18 46.49 40.30
N VAL A 107 -19.41 46.11 40.67
CA VAL A 107 -19.83 44.72 40.82
C VAL A 107 -20.81 44.39 39.70
N TRP A 108 -20.40 43.49 38.81
CA TRP A 108 -21.20 42.96 37.71
C TRP A 108 -21.87 41.67 38.15
N LEU A 109 -23.18 41.69 38.26
CA LEU A 109 -23.99 40.51 38.55
C LEU A 109 -24.22 39.72 37.25
N VAL A 110 -23.75 38.48 37.24
CA VAL A 110 -24.01 37.49 36.19
C VAL A 110 -24.95 36.45 36.79
N SER A 111 -26.25 36.58 36.54
CA SER A 111 -27.24 35.64 37.09
C SER A 111 -27.26 34.34 36.30
N THR A 112 -27.47 33.23 36.98
CA THR A 112 -27.74 31.93 36.33
C THR A 112 -29.11 31.88 35.65
N HIS A 113 -29.92 32.94 35.79
CA HIS A 113 -31.22 33.06 35.12
C HIS A 113 -31.31 34.39 34.41
N THR A 114 -31.98 34.39 33.27
CA THR A 114 -32.46 35.58 32.57
C THR A 114 -33.98 35.49 32.47
N ARG A 115 -34.65 36.53 31.98
CA ARG A 115 -36.08 36.43 31.66
C ARG A 115 -36.39 35.40 30.58
N ALA A 116 -35.41 35.02 29.76
CA ALA A 116 -35.58 34.04 28.71
C ALA A 116 -35.33 32.59 29.15
N GLY A 117 -34.68 32.36 30.30
CA GLY A 117 -34.46 31.01 30.81
C GLY A 117 -33.25 30.89 31.73
N VAL A 118 -32.92 29.64 32.05
CA VAL A 118 -31.76 29.28 32.88
C VAL A 118 -30.52 29.20 32.00
N LEU A 119 -29.43 29.80 32.47
CA LEU A 119 -28.12 29.71 31.83
C LEU A 119 -27.39 28.45 32.30
N THR A 120 -26.78 27.77 31.34
CA THR A 120 -25.82 26.69 31.59
C THR A 120 -24.53 27.26 32.23
N PRO A 121 -23.75 26.43 32.95
CA PRO A 121 -22.46 26.85 33.48
C PRO A 121 -21.51 27.38 32.41
N GLU A 122 -21.54 26.81 31.20
CA GLU A 122 -20.72 27.24 30.07
C GLU A 122 -21.11 28.64 29.56
N GLU A 123 -22.41 28.95 29.48
CA GLU A 123 -22.86 30.30 29.11
C GLU A 123 -22.44 31.38 30.12
N VAL A 124 -22.44 31.04 31.42
CA VAL A 124 -21.94 31.94 32.47
C VAL A 124 -20.44 32.20 32.28
N VAL A 125 -19.65 31.15 32.06
CA VAL A 125 -18.20 31.27 31.80
C VAL A 125 -17.94 32.07 30.54
N ASN A 126 -18.66 31.80 29.44
CA ASN A 126 -18.55 32.51 28.18
C ASN A 126 -18.94 33.99 28.32
N THR A 127 -19.95 34.30 29.13
CA THR A 127 -20.33 35.69 29.44
C THR A 127 -19.22 36.44 30.14
N CYS A 128 -18.65 35.85 31.19
CA CYS A 128 -17.52 36.39 31.93
C CYS A 128 -16.28 36.57 31.05
N ALA A 129 -15.92 35.54 30.29
CA ALA A 129 -14.75 35.55 29.40
C ALA A 129 -14.91 36.57 28.27
N GLY A 130 -16.09 36.64 27.63
CA GLY A 130 -16.37 37.61 26.58
C GLY A 130 -16.32 39.05 27.07
N PHE A 131 -16.82 39.33 28.28
CA PHE A 131 -16.69 40.66 28.87
C PHE A 131 -15.24 41.03 29.17
N VAL A 132 -14.44 40.11 29.73
CA VAL A 132 -13.02 40.38 29.98
C VAL A 132 -12.23 40.55 28.68
N GLN A 133 -12.54 39.75 27.66
CA GLN A 133 -11.95 39.89 26.33
C GLN A 133 -12.26 41.27 25.77
N ALA A 134 -13.52 41.70 25.78
CA ALA A 134 -13.91 43.02 25.33
C ALA A 134 -13.17 44.13 26.11
N ALA A 135 -13.10 43.98 27.44
CA ALA A 135 -12.49 44.95 28.34
C ALA A 135 -10.94 45.00 28.30
N THR A 136 -10.30 44.06 27.61
CA THR A 136 -8.84 43.99 27.48
C THR A 136 -8.37 44.15 26.03
N ASP A 137 -9.27 44.11 25.05
CA ASP A 137 -8.97 44.36 23.65
C ASP A 137 -8.55 45.83 23.42
N PRO A 138 -7.33 46.10 22.95
CA PRO A 138 -6.84 47.45 22.72
C PRO A 138 -7.69 48.27 21.74
N ASP A 139 -8.27 47.63 20.73
CA ASP A 139 -9.11 48.30 19.72
C ASP A 139 -10.40 48.80 20.39
N LEU A 140 -11.00 47.96 21.24
CA LEU A 140 -12.23 48.30 21.97
C LEU A 140 -11.98 49.26 23.13
N GLN A 141 -10.79 49.29 23.72
CA GLN A 141 -10.42 50.25 24.77
C GLN A 141 -10.22 51.67 24.22
N ALA A 142 -10.02 51.85 22.91
CA ALA A 142 -9.98 53.15 22.27
C ALA A 142 -11.36 53.80 22.18
N GLU A 143 -12.43 53.00 22.24
CA GLU A 143 -13.82 53.45 22.18
C GLU A 143 -14.25 54.03 23.54
N ASP A 144 -14.77 55.26 23.52
CA ASP A 144 -15.12 56.01 24.73
C ASP A 144 -16.20 55.30 25.56
N ASP A 145 -17.13 54.59 24.91
CA ASP A 145 -18.23 53.91 25.61
C ASP A 145 -17.75 52.77 26.49
N LEU A 146 -16.94 51.84 25.97
CA LEU A 146 -16.41 50.74 26.78
C LEU A 146 -15.46 51.27 27.87
N ARG A 147 -14.66 52.28 27.52
CA ARG A 147 -13.77 52.95 28.47
C ARG A 147 -14.53 53.59 29.63
N GLN A 148 -15.67 54.20 29.37
CA GLN A 148 -16.54 54.78 30.40
C GLN A 148 -17.20 53.70 31.27
N ARG A 149 -17.55 52.54 30.71
CA ARG A 149 -18.16 51.41 31.47
C ARG A 149 -17.17 50.77 32.46
N LEU A 150 -15.89 50.78 32.12
CA LEU A 150 -14.81 50.24 32.96
C LEU A 150 -14.26 51.27 33.96
N ALA A 151 -14.66 52.54 33.85
CA ALA A 151 -14.27 53.56 34.80
C ALA A 151 -14.98 53.41 36.16
N HIS A 152 -14.44 54.07 37.18
CA HIS A 152 -15.13 54.25 38.46
C HIS A 152 -16.50 54.94 38.24
N PRO A 153 -17.55 54.54 38.99
CA PRO A 153 -18.85 55.19 38.92
C PRO A 153 -18.75 56.69 39.22
N LEU A 154 -19.57 57.50 38.54
CA LEU A 154 -19.67 58.93 38.86
C LEU A 154 -20.34 59.13 40.25
N PRO A 155 -20.16 60.30 40.89
CA PRO A 155 -20.88 60.61 42.12
C PRO A 155 -22.40 60.48 41.93
N GLY A 156 -23.04 59.62 42.75
CA GLY A 156 -24.47 59.30 42.64
C GLY A 156 -24.79 58.07 41.77
N GLU A 157 -23.83 57.55 41.00
CA GLU A 157 -23.99 56.25 40.33
C GLU A 157 -23.77 55.10 41.31
N GLY A 158 -24.73 54.17 41.35
CA GLY A 158 -24.58 52.94 42.11
C GLY A 158 -23.50 52.03 41.53
N PRO A 159 -22.71 51.32 42.36
CA PRO A 159 -21.60 50.49 41.90
C PRO A 159 -22.03 49.14 41.32
N VAL A 160 -23.34 48.83 41.33
CA VAL A 160 -23.85 47.54 40.88
C VAL A 160 -24.35 47.65 39.44
N GLY A 161 -24.05 46.61 38.66
CA GLY A 161 -24.60 46.46 37.33
C GLY A 161 -24.94 45.01 37.01
N PHE A 162 -25.76 44.81 35.99
CA PHE A 162 -26.03 43.50 35.40
C PHE A 162 -25.21 43.33 34.13
N LEU A 163 -24.77 42.10 33.89
CA LEU A 163 -23.99 41.72 32.71
C LEU A 163 -24.64 40.50 32.07
N ALA A 164 -24.95 40.61 30.78
CA ALA A 164 -25.38 39.50 29.96
C ALA A 164 -24.67 39.57 28.60
N LEU A 165 -24.27 38.43 28.06
CA LEU A 165 -23.60 38.35 26.77
C LEU A 165 -24.15 37.17 25.99
N ALA A 166 -24.47 37.42 24.73
CA ALA A 166 -24.79 36.39 23.78
C ALA A 166 -23.71 36.36 22.69
N SER A 167 -23.43 35.20 22.12
CA SER A 167 -22.39 35.06 21.10
C SER A 167 -22.84 34.14 19.96
N LEU A 168 -22.44 34.54 18.76
CA LEU A 168 -22.40 33.71 17.58
C LEU A 168 -20.95 33.41 17.27
N ASP A 169 -20.56 32.15 17.18
CA ASP A 169 -19.19 31.82 16.79
C ASP A 169 -19.07 30.63 15.86
N LEU A 170 -17.90 30.56 15.23
CA LEU A 170 -17.44 29.41 14.48
C LEU A 170 -16.13 28.94 15.15
N PRO A 171 -16.10 27.72 15.73
CA PRO A 171 -14.92 27.22 16.43
C PRO A 171 -13.79 26.87 15.43
N GLU A 172 -13.05 27.88 15.02
CA GLU A 172 -12.08 27.86 13.91
C GLU A 172 -11.10 26.68 14.00
N ALA A 173 -10.50 26.43 15.17
CA ALA A 173 -9.57 25.33 15.36
C ALA A 173 -10.22 23.94 15.10
N ARG A 174 -11.46 23.73 15.54
CA ARG A 174 -12.19 22.48 15.29
C ARG A 174 -12.60 22.37 13.82
N THR A 175 -13.05 23.48 13.23
CA THR A 175 -13.42 23.56 11.81
C THR A 175 -12.25 23.24 10.89
N LEU A 176 -11.07 23.82 11.15
CA LEU A 176 -9.85 23.57 10.38
C LEU A 176 -9.37 22.12 10.54
N ARG A 177 -9.42 21.58 11.77
CA ARG A 177 -9.05 20.19 12.03
C ARG A 177 -9.99 19.21 11.31
N TYR A 178 -11.30 19.48 11.31
CA TYR A 178 -12.26 18.73 10.50
C TYR A 178 -11.92 18.83 9.02
N ALA A 179 -11.70 20.03 8.50
CA ALA A 179 -11.44 20.25 7.08
C ALA A 179 -10.18 19.50 6.60
N ALA A 180 -9.12 19.47 7.42
CA ALA A 180 -7.88 18.74 7.14
C ALA A 180 -8.11 17.21 7.09
N TRP A 181 -8.73 16.63 8.13
CA TRP A 181 -9.04 15.20 8.14
C TRP A 181 -10.03 14.80 7.05
N ARG A 182 -10.97 15.69 6.71
CA ARG A 182 -11.94 15.46 5.65
C ARG A 182 -11.26 15.43 4.29
N ALA A 183 -10.34 16.34 4.02
CA ALA A 183 -9.53 16.33 2.80
C ALA A 183 -8.71 15.04 2.69
N ALA A 184 -8.04 14.61 3.76
CA ALA A 184 -7.30 13.35 3.78
C ALA A 184 -8.21 12.14 3.49
N TRP A 185 -9.37 12.06 4.16
CA TRP A 185 -10.33 10.98 3.97
C TRP A 185 -10.88 10.91 2.54
N GLU A 186 -11.15 12.05 1.91
CA GLU A 186 -11.61 12.08 0.50
C GLU A 186 -10.55 11.57 -0.47
N GLY A 187 -9.32 12.06 -0.33
CA GLY A 187 -8.21 11.62 -1.18
C GLY A 187 -7.99 10.12 -1.04
N LEU A 188 -7.95 9.61 0.20
CA LEU A 188 -7.81 8.18 0.47
C LEU A 188 -9.01 7.37 -0.02
N SER A 189 -10.23 7.87 0.12
CA SER A 189 -11.43 7.17 -0.37
C SER A 189 -11.41 7.01 -1.88
N LEU A 190 -10.95 8.03 -2.61
CA LEU A 190 -10.78 7.96 -4.05
C LEU A 190 -9.65 6.99 -4.44
N ILE A 191 -8.52 7.00 -3.72
CA ILE A 191 -7.44 6.02 -3.93
C ILE A 191 -7.94 4.60 -3.70
N CYS A 192 -8.66 4.34 -2.60
CA CYS A 192 -9.25 3.04 -2.32
C CYS A 192 -10.24 2.60 -3.41
N ALA A 193 -11.07 3.51 -3.92
CA ALA A 193 -11.98 3.21 -5.04
C ALA A 193 -11.23 2.77 -6.31
N ARG A 194 -10.02 3.31 -6.56
CA ARG A 194 -9.15 2.86 -7.66
C ARG A 194 -8.60 1.45 -7.41
N LEU A 195 -8.24 1.13 -6.16
CA LEU A 195 -7.74 -0.20 -5.77
C LEU A 195 -8.81 -1.30 -5.85
N ASP A 196 -10.08 -0.94 -5.64
CA ASP A 196 -11.21 -1.86 -5.67
C ASP A 196 -11.86 -1.99 -7.05
N ARG A 197 -11.39 -1.22 -8.04
CA ARG A 197 -11.87 -1.32 -9.42
C ARG A 197 -11.61 -2.73 -9.99
N PRO A 198 -12.58 -3.35 -10.67
CA PRO A 198 -12.33 -4.61 -11.37
C PRO A 198 -11.30 -4.37 -12.49
N PRO A 199 -10.33 -5.27 -12.66
CA PRO A 199 -9.33 -5.13 -13.71
C PRO A 199 -10.00 -5.22 -15.09
N GLY A 200 -9.63 -4.34 -16.01
CA GLY A 200 -10.21 -4.31 -17.36
C GLY A 200 -9.79 -5.51 -18.21
N GLU A 201 -10.67 -5.99 -19.10
CA GLU A 201 -10.44 -7.19 -19.95
C GLU A 201 -9.17 -7.09 -20.83
N LEU A 202 -8.79 -5.89 -21.26
CA LEU A 202 -7.59 -5.62 -22.09
C LEU A 202 -6.27 -5.59 -21.30
N ALA A 203 -6.32 -5.54 -19.97
CA ALA A 203 -5.12 -5.49 -19.13
C ALA A 203 -4.36 -6.83 -19.06
N ALA A 204 -5.04 -7.92 -19.43
CA ALA A 204 -4.43 -9.23 -19.53
C ALA A 204 -3.47 -9.35 -20.72
N THR A 205 -3.50 -8.46 -21.72
CA THR A 205 -2.69 -8.58 -22.94
C THR A 205 -1.45 -7.68 -22.94
N GLU A 206 -1.54 -6.40 -22.54
CA GLU A 206 -0.43 -5.42 -22.54
C GLU A 206 0.22 -5.22 -21.15
N SER A 207 0.55 -6.32 -20.48
CA SER A 207 1.11 -6.26 -19.12
C SER A 207 2.64 -6.17 -19.17
N PRO A 208 3.32 -5.37 -18.33
CA PRO A 208 4.78 -5.42 -18.16
C PRO A 208 5.32 -6.82 -17.76
N LEU A 209 4.42 -7.75 -17.39
CA LEU A 209 4.72 -9.17 -17.24
C LEU A 209 5.01 -9.90 -18.56
N GLU A 210 4.86 -9.27 -19.73
CA GLU A 210 5.26 -9.84 -21.03
C GLU A 210 6.74 -10.19 -21.08
N ALA A 211 7.60 -9.40 -20.43
CA ALA A 211 9.02 -9.73 -20.27
C ALA A 211 9.24 -11.05 -19.49
N LEU A 212 8.31 -11.40 -18.60
CA LEU A 212 8.31 -12.64 -17.82
C LEU A 212 7.49 -13.78 -18.46
N ARG A 213 6.82 -13.53 -19.60
CA ARG A 213 6.05 -14.56 -20.34
C ARG A 213 6.94 -15.53 -21.09
N GLY A 214 8.12 -15.09 -21.54
CA GLY A 214 9.13 -15.97 -22.13
C GLY A 214 9.94 -16.66 -21.04
N GLU A 215 10.28 -17.94 -21.22
CA GLU A 215 11.25 -18.65 -20.36
C GLU A 215 12.70 -18.14 -20.57
N GLY A 216 12.87 -16.92 -21.10
CA GLY A 216 14.16 -16.30 -21.40
C GLY A 216 15.09 -16.19 -20.19
N TRP A 217 14.52 -15.99 -19.00
CA TRP A 217 15.25 -15.95 -17.73
C TRP A 217 15.77 -17.34 -17.28
N LEU A 218 15.22 -18.43 -17.82
CA LEU A 218 15.69 -19.81 -17.60
C LEU A 218 16.65 -20.29 -18.69
N THR A 219 16.65 -19.66 -19.87
CA THR A 219 17.51 -20.05 -21.00
C THR A 219 19.00 -20.16 -20.64
N PRO A 220 19.61 -19.25 -19.85
CA PRO A 220 21.00 -19.38 -19.42
C PRO A 220 21.30 -20.63 -18.59
N LEU A 221 20.31 -21.13 -17.84
CA LEU A 221 20.41 -22.29 -16.96
C LEU A 221 20.06 -23.60 -17.68
N ALA A 222 19.07 -23.59 -18.57
CA ALA A 222 18.56 -24.79 -19.26
C ALA A 222 19.33 -25.12 -20.55
N GLU A 223 19.77 -24.09 -21.27
CA GLU A 223 20.36 -24.20 -22.62
C GLU A 223 21.69 -23.45 -22.77
N GLY A 224 22.00 -22.56 -21.82
CA GLY A 224 23.18 -21.71 -21.85
C GLY A 224 24.50 -22.43 -21.56
N HIS A 225 25.57 -21.64 -21.49
CA HIS A 225 26.94 -22.14 -21.33
C HIS A 225 27.11 -23.04 -20.08
N ALA A 226 26.36 -22.78 -19.00
CA ALA A 226 26.42 -23.61 -17.79
C ALA A 226 25.84 -25.02 -18.04
N ALA A 227 24.67 -25.12 -18.69
CA ALA A 227 24.07 -26.40 -19.09
C ALA A 227 25.00 -27.18 -20.03
N GLN A 228 25.57 -26.49 -21.03
CA GLN A 228 26.50 -27.10 -21.98
C GLN A 228 27.78 -27.62 -21.29
N ARG A 229 28.31 -26.90 -20.29
CA ARG A 229 29.46 -27.36 -19.50
C ARG A 229 29.13 -28.58 -18.65
N VAL A 230 27.96 -28.61 -18.02
CA VAL A 230 27.51 -29.76 -17.22
C VAL A 230 27.33 -31.00 -18.10
N ARG A 231 26.64 -30.85 -19.25
CA ARG A 231 26.49 -31.95 -20.22
C ARG A 231 27.82 -32.43 -20.78
N LYS A 232 28.74 -31.52 -21.10
CA LYS A 232 30.09 -31.86 -21.59
C LYS A 232 30.95 -32.57 -20.53
N ALA A 233 30.92 -32.11 -19.29
CA ALA A 233 31.64 -32.75 -18.19
C ALA A 233 31.07 -34.14 -17.88
N ALA A 234 29.74 -34.29 -17.92
CA ALA A 234 29.08 -35.58 -17.72
C ALA A 234 29.40 -36.59 -18.84
N ALA A 235 29.42 -36.14 -20.10
CA ALA A 235 29.83 -36.95 -21.25
C ALA A 235 31.30 -37.44 -21.14
N SER A 236 32.19 -36.60 -20.62
CA SER A 236 33.59 -36.99 -20.39
C SER A 236 33.75 -38.05 -19.28
N LEU A 237 32.85 -38.05 -18.29
CA LEU A 237 32.84 -38.99 -17.16
C LEU A 237 32.18 -40.33 -17.48
N SER A 238 31.23 -40.37 -18.42
CA SER A 238 30.61 -41.61 -18.90
C SER A 238 31.48 -42.38 -19.90
N GLY A 239 32.64 -41.84 -20.29
CA GLY A 239 33.51 -42.46 -21.29
C GLY A 239 32.93 -42.39 -22.71
N ALA A 240 31.96 -41.51 -22.95
CA ALA A 240 31.33 -41.32 -24.26
C ALA A 240 32.24 -40.62 -25.29
N ASP A 241 33.46 -40.24 -24.92
CA ASP A 241 34.49 -39.68 -25.80
C ASP A 241 35.20 -40.73 -26.70
N ASN A 242 34.68 -41.97 -26.77
CA ASN A 242 35.21 -42.96 -27.71
C ASN A 242 34.91 -42.54 -29.16
N HIS A 243 35.95 -42.40 -29.99
CA HIS A 243 35.83 -42.13 -31.42
C HIS A 243 34.96 -43.21 -32.10
N LEU A 244 33.69 -42.89 -32.35
CA LEU A 244 32.81 -43.73 -33.16
C LEU A 244 33.33 -43.76 -34.61
N PRO A 245 33.32 -44.92 -35.29
CA PRO A 245 33.76 -45.02 -36.67
C PRO A 245 32.86 -44.17 -37.60
N ALA A 246 33.49 -43.35 -38.45
CA ALA A 246 32.79 -42.40 -39.32
C ALA A 246 31.91 -43.08 -40.39
N GLU A 247 32.32 -44.24 -40.88
CA GLU A 247 31.60 -45.01 -41.90
C GLU A 247 31.64 -46.50 -41.54
N ILE A 248 30.50 -47.19 -41.64
CA ILE A 248 30.39 -48.63 -41.39
C ILE A 248 30.27 -49.31 -42.74
N THR A 249 31.34 -49.97 -43.16
CA THR A 249 31.39 -50.77 -44.38
C THR A 249 31.48 -52.24 -44.02
N VAL A 250 30.56 -53.06 -44.56
CA VAL A 250 30.62 -54.53 -44.47
C VAL A 250 31.07 -55.07 -45.82
N GLY A 251 32.28 -55.61 -45.88
CA GLY A 251 32.90 -56.15 -47.07
C GLY A 251 32.27 -57.46 -47.54
N PRO A 252 32.47 -57.83 -48.83
CA PRO A 252 31.82 -59.00 -49.44
C PRO A 252 32.32 -60.35 -48.89
N LEU A 253 33.46 -60.37 -48.19
CA LEU A 253 34.08 -61.57 -47.60
C LEU A 253 34.23 -61.48 -46.08
N ASP A 254 33.68 -60.44 -45.45
CA ASP A 254 33.78 -60.27 -44.01
C ASP A 254 32.88 -61.28 -43.31
N ASP A 255 33.42 -61.92 -42.27
CA ASP A 255 32.69 -62.85 -41.41
C ASP A 255 32.34 -62.19 -40.07
N ALA A 256 31.46 -62.84 -39.31
CA ALA A 256 30.97 -62.33 -38.04
C ALA A 256 32.10 -62.05 -37.02
N GLU A 257 33.20 -62.81 -37.09
CA GLU A 257 34.36 -62.67 -36.20
C GLU A 257 35.21 -61.44 -36.58
N SER A 258 35.45 -61.24 -37.88
CA SER A 258 36.10 -60.03 -38.43
C SER A 258 35.31 -58.75 -38.13
N LEU A 259 33.99 -58.78 -38.34
CA LEU A 259 33.13 -57.62 -38.09
C LEU A 259 33.02 -57.32 -36.60
N SER A 260 32.92 -58.33 -35.74
CA SER A 260 32.88 -58.12 -34.28
C SER A 260 34.19 -57.59 -33.72
N ALA A 261 35.33 -58.01 -34.28
CA ALA A 261 36.64 -57.44 -33.93
C ALA A 261 36.82 -56.00 -34.43
N THR A 262 36.41 -55.71 -35.68
CA THR A 262 36.56 -54.39 -36.31
C THR A 262 35.65 -53.34 -35.65
N TYR A 263 34.43 -53.73 -35.29
CA TYR A 263 33.44 -52.87 -34.65
C TYR A 263 33.30 -53.17 -33.14
N ALA A 264 34.35 -53.69 -32.50
CA ALA A 264 34.35 -54.07 -31.09
C ALA A 264 33.93 -52.93 -30.16
N VAL A 265 34.21 -51.68 -30.51
CA VAL A 265 33.80 -50.47 -29.75
C VAL A 265 32.28 -50.32 -29.69
N LEU A 266 31.54 -50.78 -30.71
CA LEU A 266 30.07 -50.76 -30.75
C LEU A 266 29.43 -51.93 -29.97
N LEU A 267 30.20 -53.00 -29.72
CA LEU A 267 29.77 -54.26 -29.10
C LEU A 267 30.28 -54.46 -27.67
N ALA A 268 31.27 -53.70 -27.23
CA ALA A 268 31.85 -53.79 -25.90
C ALA A 268 30.80 -53.42 -24.83
N PRO A 269 30.71 -54.16 -23.71
CA PRO A 269 29.93 -53.71 -22.57
C PRO A 269 30.51 -52.37 -22.12
N GLN A 270 29.67 -51.34 -21.96
CA GLN A 270 30.09 -50.05 -21.42
C GLN A 270 30.40 -50.20 -19.93
N VAL A 271 31.55 -50.80 -19.61
CA VAL A 271 32.08 -50.83 -18.26
C VAL A 271 32.80 -49.49 -18.06
N ALA A 272 32.21 -48.63 -17.24
CA ALA A 272 32.77 -47.34 -16.86
C ALA A 272 34.24 -47.51 -16.44
N ALA A 273 35.16 -46.86 -17.15
CA ALA A 273 36.51 -46.71 -16.64
C ALA A 273 36.44 -45.95 -15.30
N PRO A 274 37.23 -46.34 -14.27
CA PRO A 274 37.19 -45.64 -12.99
C PRO A 274 37.53 -44.16 -13.22
N PRO A 275 36.67 -43.23 -12.79
CA PRO A 275 36.83 -41.82 -13.10
C PRO A 275 38.14 -41.28 -12.52
N THR A 276 38.86 -40.48 -13.31
CA THR A 276 40.08 -39.82 -12.84
C THR A 276 39.73 -38.63 -11.94
N ARG A 277 40.57 -38.30 -10.95
CA ARG A 277 40.36 -37.15 -10.05
C ARG A 277 40.11 -35.82 -10.80
N GLY A 278 40.71 -35.65 -11.97
CA GLY A 278 40.51 -34.45 -12.81
C GLY A 278 39.11 -34.35 -13.44
N ALA A 279 38.50 -35.47 -13.79
CA ALA A 279 37.16 -35.50 -14.37
C ALA A 279 36.07 -35.16 -13.34
N HIS A 280 36.24 -35.59 -12.08
CA HIS A 280 35.38 -35.16 -10.97
C HIS A 280 35.50 -33.65 -10.70
N ALA A 281 36.73 -33.09 -10.70
CA ALA A 281 36.93 -31.65 -10.54
C ALA A 281 36.25 -30.83 -11.65
N SER A 282 36.30 -31.30 -12.90
CA SER A 282 35.61 -30.66 -14.02
C SER A 282 34.08 -30.67 -13.89
N LEU A 283 33.49 -31.73 -13.33
CA LEU A 283 32.05 -31.80 -13.05
C LEU A 283 31.67 -30.87 -11.89
N ASP A 284 32.46 -30.83 -10.83
CA ASP A 284 32.24 -29.92 -9.70
C ASP A 284 32.28 -28.45 -10.14
N ASP A 285 33.24 -28.08 -10.99
CA ASP A 285 33.31 -26.74 -11.59
C ASP A 285 32.09 -26.41 -12.46
N ALA A 286 31.61 -27.39 -13.25
CA ALA A 286 30.42 -27.22 -14.08
C ALA A 286 29.15 -27.07 -13.23
N LEU A 287 29.02 -27.84 -12.15
CA LEU A 287 27.93 -27.71 -11.18
C LEU A 287 28.02 -26.39 -10.40
N GLY A 288 29.22 -25.86 -10.17
CA GLY A 288 29.47 -24.52 -9.65
C GLY A 288 28.95 -23.44 -10.60
N ALA A 289 29.22 -23.55 -11.90
CA ALA A 289 28.69 -22.64 -12.91
C ALA A 289 27.14 -22.71 -13.01
N ALA A 290 26.56 -23.91 -12.89
CA ALA A 290 25.10 -24.07 -12.85
C ALA A 290 24.47 -23.44 -11.59
N ARG A 291 25.14 -23.51 -10.43
CA ARG A 291 24.70 -22.76 -9.22
C ARG A 291 24.70 -21.26 -9.44
N GLN A 292 25.72 -20.73 -10.10
CA GLN A 292 25.79 -19.30 -10.41
C GLN A 292 24.69 -18.89 -11.39
N ALA A 293 24.40 -19.70 -12.41
CA ALA A 293 23.30 -19.47 -13.34
C ALA A 293 21.92 -19.53 -12.65
N GLU A 294 21.72 -20.47 -11.72
CA GLU A 294 20.52 -20.57 -10.87
C GLU A 294 20.33 -19.30 -10.04
N ALA A 295 21.38 -18.83 -9.37
CA ALA A 295 21.34 -17.59 -8.59
C ALA A 295 21.09 -16.35 -9.47
N ALA A 296 21.69 -16.29 -10.66
CA ALA A 296 21.49 -15.20 -11.61
C ALA A 296 20.04 -15.16 -12.12
N ALA A 297 19.46 -16.31 -12.46
CA ALA A 297 18.06 -16.43 -12.88
C ALA A 297 17.10 -15.95 -11.77
N ALA A 298 17.36 -16.34 -10.51
CA ALA A 298 16.57 -15.87 -9.38
C ALA A 298 16.69 -14.34 -9.16
N GLN A 299 17.88 -13.78 -9.34
CA GLN A 299 18.11 -12.33 -9.26
C GLN A 299 17.41 -11.57 -10.40
N GLU A 300 17.44 -12.10 -11.62
CA GLU A 300 16.78 -11.52 -12.79
C GLU A 300 15.25 -11.44 -12.61
N VAL A 301 14.64 -12.54 -12.15
CA VAL A 301 13.20 -12.57 -11.85
C VAL A 301 12.85 -11.53 -10.78
N ARG A 302 13.59 -11.51 -9.66
CA ARG A 302 13.36 -10.52 -8.59
C ARG A 302 13.54 -9.08 -9.07
N GLY A 303 14.57 -8.82 -9.88
CA GLY A 303 14.83 -7.50 -10.47
C GLY A 303 13.70 -7.04 -11.39
N THR A 304 13.20 -7.94 -12.23
CA THR A 304 12.08 -7.65 -13.15
C THR A 304 10.78 -7.41 -12.39
N LEU A 305 10.49 -8.24 -11.38
CA LEU A 305 9.33 -8.06 -10.50
C LEU A 305 9.39 -6.74 -9.71
N ARG A 306 10.58 -6.32 -9.24
CA ARG A 306 10.79 -5.02 -8.59
C ARG A 306 10.59 -3.86 -9.56
N ALA A 307 11.19 -3.94 -10.75
CA ALA A 307 11.00 -2.94 -11.80
C ALA A 307 9.53 -2.79 -12.20
N LEU A 308 8.76 -3.88 -12.16
CA LEU A 308 7.32 -3.85 -12.39
C LEU A 308 6.58 -3.08 -11.29
N LEU A 309 6.91 -3.26 -10.01
CA LEU A 309 6.34 -2.44 -8.94
C LEU A 309 6.65 -0.96 -9.15
N ASP A 310 7.91 -0.64 -9.36
CA ASP A 310 8.37 0.75 -9.42
C ASP A 310 7.84 1.46 -10.68
N GLY A 311 7.76 0.76 -11.81
CA GLY A 311 7.31 1.32 -13.09
C GLY A 311 5.79 1.33 -13.30
N ALA A 312 5.09 0.27 -12.88
CA ALA A 312 3.64 0.18 -13.11
C ALA A 312 2.83 0.86 -12.00
N LEU A 313 3.34 0.83 -10.77
CA LEU A 313 2.65 1.32 -9.58
C LEU A 313 3.30 2.57 -9.01
N GLY A 314 4.06 3.35 -9.78
CA GLY A 314 4.68 4.59 -9.29
C GLY A 314 3.67 5.66 -8.83
N SER A 315 4.17 6.71 -8.17
CA SER A 315 3.35 7.84 -7.72
C SER A 315 2.56 8.51 -8.85
N ASP A 316 3.14 8.56 -10.06
CA ASP A 316 2.50 9.15 -11.24
C ASP A 316 1.30 8.34 -11.76
N THR A 317 1.29 7.01 -11.56
CA THR A 317 0.16 6.17 -11.99
C THR A 317 -0.96 6.13 -10.96
N GLY A 318 -0.75 6.72 -9.78
CA GLY A 318 -1.80 6.90 -8.78
C GLY A 318 -2.31 5.58 -8.18
N LEU A 319 -1.49 4.51 -8.20
CA LEU A 319 -1.88 3.11 -7.92
C LEU A 319 -3.02 2.55 -8.79
N ARG A 320 -3.41 3.25 -9.86
CA ARG A 320 -4.56 2.89 -10.71
C ARG A 320 -4.39 1.53 -11.40
N ARG A 321 -3.14 1.09 -11.59
CA ARG A 321 -2.78 -0.16 -12.28
C ARG A 321 -2.62 -1.35 -11.34
N LEU A 322 -2.86 -1.18 -10.03
CA LEU A 322 -2.66 -2.25 -9.05
C LEU A 322 -3.55 -3.47 -9.31
N PRO A 323 -4.86 -3.34 -9.61
CA PRO A 323 -5.71 -4.48 -9.92
C PRO A 323 -5.22 -5.29 -11.13
N GLU A 324 -4.78 -4.61 -12.19
CA GLU A 324 -4.25 -5.20 -13.42
C GLU A 324 -2.95 -5.96 -13.17
N VAL A 325 -2.03 -5.35 -12.41
CA VAL A 325 -0.76 -5.98 -12.01
C VAL A 325 -0.99 -7.21 -11.14
N GLU A 326 -1.88 -7.11 -10.15
CA GLU A 326 -2.21 -8.20 -9.24
C GLU A 326 -2.86 -9.37 -9.99
N GLN A 327 -3.79 -9.09 -10.91
CA GLN A 327 -4.39 -10.12 -11.76
C GLN A 327 -3.36 -10.77 -12.69
N GLY A 328 -2.52 -9.99 -13.35
CA GLY A 328 -1.47 -10.51 -14.23
C GLY A 328 -0.50 -11.43 -13.48
N LEU A 329 -0.09 -11.02 -12.28
CA LEU A 329 0.83 -11.78 -11.44
C LEU A 329 0.21 -13.10 -10.95
N ARG A 330 -1.09 -13.10 -10.62
CA ARG A 330 -1.83 -14.35 -10.31
C ARG A 330 -1.85 -15.32 -11.48
N HIS A 331 -2.09 -14.82 -12.70
CA HIS A 331 -2.08 -15.67 -13.90
C HIS A 331 -0.69 -16.23 -14.18
N TRP A 332 0.35 -15.40 -14.06
CA TRP A 332 1.73 -15.84 -14.24
C TRP A 332 2.13 -16.89 -13.19
N ARG A 333 1.77 -16.68 -11.91
CA ARG A 333 1.98 -17.66 -10.84
C ARG A 333 1.27 -18.98 -11.12
N ALA A 334 0.00 -18.94 -11.52
CA ALA A 334 -0.78 -20.15 -11.83
C ALA A 334 -0.11 -20.94 -12.97
N ARG A 335 0.28 -20.26 -14.04
CA ARG A 335 1.02 -20.88 -15.16
C ARG A 335 2.34 -21.50 -14.72
N LEU A 336 3.15 -20.80 -13.91
CA LEU A 336 4.40 -21.35 -13.39
C LEU A 336 4.17 -22.57 -12.50
N ALA A 337 3.10 -22.59 -11.71
CA ALA A 337 2.75 -23.73 -10.87
C ALA A 337 2.34 -24.95 -11.70
N ASP A 338 1.57 -24.75 -12.78
CA ASP A 338 1.22 -25.81 -13.73
C ASP A 338 2.49 -26.38 -14.41
N GLN A 339 3.37 -25.49 -14.88
CA GLN A 339 4.65 -25.89 -15.48
C GLN A 339 5.56 -26.65 -14.50
N LEU A 340 5.62 -26.22 -13.23
CA LEU A 340 6.38 -26.91 -12.18
C LEU A 340 5.84 -28.34 -11.95
N LYS A 341 4.51 -28.49 -11.97
CA LYS A 341 3.85 -29.80 -11.83
C LYS A 341 4.16 -30.72 -13.01
N ASP A 342 4.16 -30.18 -14.22
CA ASP A 342 4.53 -30.92 -15.43
C ASP A 342 6.00 -31.38 -15.39
N ASP A 343 6.92 -30.50 -14.99
CA ASP A 343 8.35 -30.83 -14.85
C ASP A 343 8.58 -31.89 -13.77
N GLN A 344 7.88 -31.81 -12.63
CA GLN A 344 7.93 -32.82 -11.58
C GLN A 344 7.43 -34.19 -12.08
N ALA A 345 6.35 -34.19 -12.86
CA ALA A 345 5.84 -35.42 -13.48
C ALA A 345 6.84 -36.00 -14.50
N LEU A 346 7.55 -35.15 -15.24
CA LEU A 346 8.61 -35.58 -16.16
C LEU A 346 9.82 -36.18 -15.44
N ILE A 347 10.23 -35.61 -14.30
CA ILE A 347 11.30 -36.17 -13.47
C ILE A 347 10.87 -37.50 -12.85
N ALA A 348 9.66 -37.59 -12.30
CA ALA A 348 9.14 -38.84 -11.74
C ALA A 348 9.04 -39.96 -12.80
N ARG A 349 8.71 -39.63 -14.04
CA ARG A 349 8.73 -40.58 -15.18
C ARG A 349 10.15 -41.01 -15.56
N ALA A 350 11.14 -40.12 -15.40
CA ALA A 350 12.55 -40.42 -15.64
C ALA A 350 13.21 -41.24 -14.51
N GLU A 351 12.59 -41.35 -13.34
CA GLU A 351 13.05 -42.19 -12.21
C GLU A 351 12.67 -43.67 -12.36
N ALA A 352 11.91 -44.05 -13.39
CA ALA A 352 11.73 -45.45 -13.75
C ALA A 352 13.08 -46.02 -14.22
N PRO A 353 13.52 -47.20 -13.71
CA PRO A 353 14.80 -47.77 -14.09
C PRO A 353 14.87 -47.94 -15.61
N PRO A 354 15.98 -47.53 -16.27
CA PRO A 354 16.12 -47.77 -17.69
C PRO A 354 16.00 -49.27 -17.95
N ALA A 355 15.13 -49.65 -18.91
CA ALA A 355 15.11 -51.03 -19.40
C ALA A 355 16.53 -51.36 -19.87
N VAL A 356 17.11 -52.42 -19.31
CA VAL A 356 18.50 -52.83 -19.55
C VAL A 356 18.77 -52.90 -21.07
N ASP A 357 19.89 -52.29 -21.48
CA ASP A 357 20.42 -52.08 -22.84
C ASP A 357 20.82 -53.40 -23.56
N GLU A 358 20.19 -54.53 -23.20
CA GLU A 358 20.39 -55.85 -23.79
C GLU A 358 19.65 -56.00 -25.13
N SER A 359 18.49 -55.35 -25.31
CA SER A 359 17.65 -55.46 -26.52
C SER A 359 18.39 -55.10 -27.82
N ASP A 360 19.05 -53.94 -27.88
CA ASP A 360 19.69 -53.46 -29.11
C ASP A 360 20.99 -54.22 -29.41
N ARG A 361 21.70 -54.65 -28.36
CA ARG A 361 22.87 -55.51 -28.48
C ARG A 361 22.48 -56.89 -28.99
N GLU A 362 21.41 -57.47 -28.46
CA GLU A 362 20.85 -58.74 -28.93
C GLU A 362 20.40 -58.65 -30.39
N VAL A 363 19.86 -57.51 -30.83
CA VAL A 363 19.49 -57.28 -32.24
C VAL A 363 20.72 -57.29 -33.15
N VAL A 364 21.82 -56.64 -32.73
CA VAL A 364 23.09 -56.64 -33.49
C VAL A 364 23.75 -58.03 -33.46
N GLU A 365 23.81 -58.70 -32.31
CA GLU A 365 24.36 -60.05 -32.17
C GLU A 365 23.53 -61.09 -32.96
N ARG A 366 22.20 -60.93 -33.00
CA ARG A 366 21.29 -61.74 -33.84
C ARG A 366 21.51 -61.49 -35.33
N ALA A 367 21.72 -60.24 -35.76
CA ALA A 367 22.04 -59.92 -37.14
C ALA A 367 23.43 -60.48 -37.56
N LEU A 368 24.42 -60.39 -36.68
CA LEU A 368 25.77 -60.92 -36.93
C LEU A 368 25.81 -62.46 -36.96
N SER A 369 25.02 -63.14 -36.10
CA SER A 369 24.91 -64.61 -36.11
C SER A 369 24.19 -65.17 -37.35
N GLY A 370 23.45 -64.35 -38.08
CA GLY A 370 22.85 -64.69 -39.37
C GLY A 370 23.85 -64.75 -40.55
N LEU A 371 25.09 -64.31 -40.35
CA LEU A 371 26.12 -64.35 -41.39
C LEU A 371 26.64 -65.77 -41.63
N PRO A 372 26.82 -66.20 -42.90
CA PRO A 372 27.32 -67.54 -43.19
C PRO A 372 28.77 -67.69 -42.72
N THR A 373 29.04 -68.68 -41.89
CA THR A 373 30.40 -68.97 -41.40
C THR A 373 31.32 -69.40 -42.55
N ARG A 374 32.63 -69.10 -42.46
CA ARG A 374 33.63 -69.55 -43.47
C ARG A 374 33.51 -71.05 -43.78
N GLY A 375 33.24 -71.86 -42.75
CA GLY A 375 33.00 -73.30 -42.91
C GLY A 375 31.73 -73.65 -43.70
N ALA A 376 30.64 -72.88 -43.56
CA ALA A 376 29.42 -73.07 -44.34
C ALA A 376 29.60 -72.65 -45.80
N LEU A 377 30.29 -71.53 -46.07
CA LEU A 377 30.60 -71.09 -47.43
C LEU A 377 31.48 -72.11 -48.17
N VAL A 378 32.49 -72.67 -47.50
CA VAL A 378 33.34 -73.74 -48.06
C VAL A 378 32.54 -75.02 -48.29
N ARG A 379 31.62 -75.40 -47.39
CA ARG A 379 30.78 -76.60 -47.58
C ARG A 379 29.73 -76.44 -48.68
N VAL A 380 29.11 -75.27 -48.81
CA VAL A 380 28.19 -74.97 -49.92
C VAL A 380 28.97 -74.98 -51.24
N ALA A 381 30.19 -74.45 -51.25
CA ALA A 381 31.05 -74.54 -52.42
C ALA A 381 31.44 -75.99 -52.76
N LEU A 382 31.79 -76.79 -51.75
CA LEU A 382 32.14 -78.21 -51.92
C LEU A 382 30.94 -79.04 -52.41
N ALA A 383 29.76 -78.82 -51.83
CA ALA A 383 28.51 -79.48 -52.21
C ALA A 383 28.06 -79.08 -53.62
N ALA A 384 28.20 -77.81 -53.99
CA ALA A 384 27.93 -77.34 -55.35
C ALA A 384 28.92 -77.93 -56.37
N THR A 385 30.21 -78.05 -56.03
CA THR A 385 31.19 -78.71 -56.90
C THR A 385 30.92 -80.22 -57.07
N LEU A 386 30.45 -80.92 -56.01
CA LEU A 386 30.08 -82.34 -56.07
C LEU A 386 28.73 -82.58 -56.77
N GLY A 387 27.77 -81.67 -56.60
CA GLY A 387 26.45 -81.74 -57.24
C GLY A 387 26.49 -81.47 -58.75
N LEU A 388 27.42 -80.62 -59.22
CA LEU A 388 27.62 -80.33 -60.64
C LEU A 388 28.49 -81.37 -61.37
N SER A 389 29.33 -82.15 -60.68
CA SER A 389 30.16 -83.18 -61.33
C SER A 389 29.37 -84.41 -61.80
N LEU A 390 28.23 -84.72 -61.17
CA LEU A 390 27.38 -85.87 -61.49
C LEU A 390 26.62 -85.75 -62.83
N PRO A 391 25.93 -84.63 -63.15
CA PRO A 391 25.25 -84.49 -64.44
C PRO A 391 26.21 -84.28 -65.62
N LEU A 392 27.39 -83.67 -65.40
CA LEU A 392 28.41 -83.51 -66.45
C LEU A 392 29.08 -84.85 -66.84
N GLY A 393 29.26 -85.78 -65.89
CA GLY A 393 29.76 -87.12 -66.17
C GLY A 393 28.78 -87.98 -67.00
N MET A 394 27.47 -87.78 -66.81
CA MET A 394 26.44 -88.48 -67.62
C MET A 394 26.29 -87.93 -69.04
N LEU A 395 26.49 -86.62 -69.26
CA LEU A 395 26.45 -86.02 -70.60
C LEU A 395 27.65 -86.42 -71.48
N PHE A 396 28.81 -86.69 -70.87
CA PHE A 396 30.02 -87.06 -71.63
C PHE A 396 30.12 -88.55 -71.96
N SER A 397 29.51 -89.43 -71.15
CA SER A 397 29.44 -90.88 -71.42
C SER A 397 28.45 -91.24 -72.54
N ALA A 398 27.48 -90.37 -72.84
CA ALA A 398 26.57 -90.52 -73.98
C ALA A 398 27.21 -90.19 -75.35
N ALA A 399 28.39 -89.56 -75.37
CA ALA A 399 29.04 -89.09 -76.61
C ALA A 399 30.11 -90.05 -77.19
N GLN A 400 30.41 -91.19 -76.53
CA GLN A 400 31.45 -92.14 -76.97
C GLN A 400 30.94 -93.58 -77.20
N ALA A 401 29.93 -93.76 -78.05
CA ALA A 401 29.54 -95.09 -78.54
C ALA A 401 29.75 -95.19 -80.07
N PRO A 402 30.63 -96.08 -80.59
CA PRO A 402 30.69 -96.38 -82.01
C PRO A 402 29.66 -97.46 -82.42
N SER A 403 29.03 -97.22 -83.57
CA SER A 403 27.92 -97.94 -84.19
C SER A 403 28.34 -99.17 -85.01
N ALA A 404 27.64 -100.31 -84.87
CA ALA A 404 27.52 -101.37 -85.90
C ALA A 404 26.21 -102.19 -85.75
N PRO A 405 25.61 -102.73 -86.84
CA PRO A 405 24.17 -103.10 -86.95
C PRO A 405 23.86 -104.60 -86.69
N PRO A 406 22.57 -105.05 -86.66
CA PRO A 406 22.10 -106.24 -85.94
C PRO A 406 22.11 -107.53 -86.79
N PRO A 407 22.08 -108.74 -86.16
CA PRO A 407 20.78 -109.41 -85.98
C PRO A 407 20.66 -110.30 -84.72
N GLY A 408 19.40 -110.59 -84.33
CA GLY A 408 19.01 -111.92 -83.81
C GLY A 408 18.90 -112.09 -82.29
N LEU A 409 17.65 -112.04 -81.81
CA LEU A 409 17.07 -112.77 -80.66
C LEU A 409 17.76 -114.15 -80.45
N THR A 410 18.09 -114.67 -79.26
CA THR A 410 17.31 -114.86 -78.02
C THR A 410 18.21 -115.33 -76.87
N LEU A 411 17.82 -114.96 -75.64
CA LEU A 411 17.81 -115.74 -74.37
C LEU A 411 19.03 -116.59 -73.97
N SER A 412 19.72 -116.16 -72.90
CA SER A 412 19.66 -116.77 -71.56
C SER A 412 20.94 -116.47 -70.75
N ALA A 413 20.76 -116.29 -69.44
CA ALA A 413 21.78 -116.19 -68.38
C ALA A 413 22.82 -117.35 -68.41
N PRO A 414 23.88 -117.41 -67.56
CA PRO A 414 24.14 -116.65 -66.34
C PRO A 414 25.63 -116.31 -66.04
N THR A 415 25.83 -115.64 -64.89
CA THR A 415 26.97 -115.67 -63.93
C THR A 415 28.45 -115.63 -64.37
N LEU A 416 29.10 -114.58 -63.85
CA LEU A 416 30.36 -114.55 -63.08
C LEU A 416 31.55 -115.37 -63.60
N ALA A 417 32.50 -114.66 -64.20
CA ALA A 417 33.93 -114.92 -64.07
C ALA A 417 34.64 -113.61 -63.69
N ALA A 418 35.26 -113.59 -62.51
CA ALA A 418 36.45 -112.76 -62.30
C ALA A 418 37.59 -113.39 -63.13
N PRO A 419 38.61 -112.64 -63.60
CA PRO A 419 39.68 -112.29 -62.67
C PRO A 419 40.47 -110.99 -62.97
N THR A 420 40.99 -110.42 -61.88
CA THR A 420 42.33 -109.83 -61.67
C THR A 420 43.04 -108.97 -62.74
N THR A 421 43.28 -107.71 -62.32
CA THR A 421 44.54 -106.94 -62.32
C THR A 421 45.49 -107.04 -63.53
N ALA A 422 45.68 -105.92 -64.24
CA ALA A 422 46.81 -105.01 -64.08
C ALA A 422 46.98 -104.11 -65.32
N GLY A 423 47.37 -102.85 -65.09
CA GLY A 423 47.89 -101.96 -66.13
C GLY A 423 47.32 -100.55 -66.07
N ALA A 424 47.94 -99.68 -65.27
CA ALA A 424 47.68 -98.24 -65.29
C ALA A 424 48.21 -97.63 -66.60
N ALA A 425 47.38 -96.88 -67.32
CA ALA A 425 47.80 -95.94 -68.34
C ALA A 425 47.83 -94.52 -67.73
N PRO A 426 48.82 -93.68 -68.03
CA PRO A 426 48.84 -92.30 -67.56
C PRO A 426 47.72 -91.50 -68.23
N LEU A 427 46.82 -90.93 -67.42
CA LEU A 427 45.82 -89.97 -67.87
C LEU A 427 46.52 -88.78 -68.56
N THR A 428 46.14 -88.49 -69.79
CA THR A 428 46.75 -87.39 -70.56
C THR A 428 46.09 -86.05 -70.19
N LEU A 429 46.84 -84.94 -70.30
CA LEU A 429 46.32 -83.59 -69.97
C LEU A 429 45.06 -83.22 -70.79
N ALA A 430 44.89 -83.84 -71.96
CA ALA A 430 43.71 -83.68 -72.82
C ALA A 430 42.44 -84.30 -72.21
N GLU A 431 42.57 -85.33 -71.37
CA GLU A 431 41.46 -85.97 -70.67
C GLU A 431 41.09 -85.25 -69.37
N LEU A 432 42.03 -84.51 -68.76
CA LEU A 432 41.83 -83.73 -67.53
C LEU A 432 41.35 -82.28 -67.79
N GLY A 433 41.61 -81.73 -68.98
CA GLY A 433 41.24 -80.35 -69.34
C GLY A 433 39.75 -80.00 -69.11
N PRO A 434 38.78 -80.81 -69.58
CA PRO A 434 37.36 -80.54 -69.37
C PRO A 434 36.95 -80.58 -67.90
N TRP A 435 37.56 -81.47 -67.11
CA TRP A 435 37.29 -81.60 -65.67
C TRP A 435 37.86 -80.43 -64.86
N LEU A 436 39.03 -79.92 -65.24
CA LEU A 436 39.62 -78.73 -64.62
C LEU A 436 38.81 -77.46 -64.92
N ILE A 437 38.30 -77.31 -66.15
CA ILE A 437 37.42 -76.19 -66.51
C ILE A 437 36.06 -76.30 -65.80
N ALA A 438 35.46 -77.49 -65.77
CA ALA A 438 34.21 -77.72 -65.05
C ALA A 438 34.35 -77.48 -63.54
N ALA A 439 35.46 -77.91 -62.92
CA ALA A 439 35.76 -77.63 -61.53
C ALA A 439 35.95 -76.13 -61.27
N ALA A 440 36.62 -75.40 -62.18
CA ALA A 440 36.79 -73.95 -62.08
C ALA A 440 35.45 -73.19 -62.22
N VAL A 441 34.59 -73.58 -63.16
CA VAL A 441 33.26 -72.99 -63.36
C VAL A 441 32.34 -73.29 -62.17
N ALA A 442 32.37 -74.51 -61.64
CA ALA A 442 31.60 -74.88 -60.46
C ALA A 442 32.09 -74.15 -59.20
N ALA A 443 33.41 -73.98 -59.04
CA ALA A 443 33.98 -73.15 -57.97
C ALA A 443 33.55 -71.69 -58.10
N LEU A 444 33.56 -71.11 -59.31
CA LEU A 444 33.11 -69.74 -59.58
C LEU A 444 31.61 -69.55 -59.30
N ALA A 445 30.77 -70.48 -59.77
CA ALA A 445 29.32 -70.46 -59.52
C ALA A 445 29.00 -70.64 -58.02
N ALA A 446 29.73 -71.52 -57.33
CA ALA A 446 29.65 -71.69 -55.88
C ALA A 446 29.99 -70.40 -55.13
N THR A 447 31.09 -69.72 -55.47
CA THR A 447 31.41 -68.40 -54.91
C THR A 447 30.35 -67.35 -55.25
N GLY A 448 29.74 -67.40 -56.44
CA GLY A 448 28.66 -66.50 -56.83
C GLY A 448 27.36 -66.70 -56.03
N ILE A 449 26.97 -67.95 -55.78
CA ILE A 449 25.78 -68.29 -54.97
C ILE A 449 26.01 -67.96 -53.50
N ALA A 450 27.20 -68.28 -52.96
CA ALA A 450 27.63 -67.88 -51.62
C ALA A 450 27.64 -66.35 -51.43
N TYR A 451 28.06 -65.62 -52.46
CA TYR A 451 28.03 -64.15 -52.49
C TYR A 451 26.59 -63.61 -52.46
N TRP A 452 25.68 -64.19 -53.25
CA TRP A 452 24.29 -63.73 -53.34
C TRP A 452 23.46 -64.09 -52.09
N ALA A 453 23.60 -65.32 -51.57
CA ALA A 453 22.89 -65.79 -50.38
C ALA A 453 23.30 -65.04 -49.10
N GLY A 454 24.53 -64.54 -49.01
CA GLY A 454 24.99 -63.72 -47.87
C GLY A 454 24.75 -62.22 -48.03
N ARG A 455 24.17 -61.75 -49.15
CA ARG A 455 23.98 -60.31 -49.42
C ARG A 455 22.91 -59.68 -48.52
N SER A 456 21.79 -60.38 -48.30
CA SER A 456 20.72 -59.90 -47.41
C SER A 456 21.17 -59.85 -45.95
N ALA A 457 21.80 -60.92 -45.44
CA ALA A 457 22.32 -60.98 -44.08
C ALA A 457 23.40 -59.91 -43.80
N ARG A 458 24.25 -59.57 -44.80
CA ARG A 458 25.22 -58.48 -44.67
C ARG A 458 24.59 -57.09 -44.70
N ALA A 459 23.51 -56.91 -45.47
CA ALA A 459 22.75 -55.66 -45.46
C ALA A 459 22.05 -55.45 -44.12
N GLU A 460 21.43 -56.49 -43.55
CA GLU A 460 20.82 -56.47 -42.22
C GLU A 460 21.85 -56.21 -41.11
N ALA A 461 23.04 -56.82 -41.19
CA ALA A 461 24.13 -56.56 -40.25
C ALA A 461 24.67 -55.12 -40.36
N ALA A 462 24.83 -54.60 -41.58
CA ALA A 462 25.24 -53.21 -41.80
C ALA A 462 24.20 -52.23 -41.25
N GLU A 463 22.91 -52.47 -41.51
CA GLU A 463 21.79 -51.65 -41.03
C GLU A 463 21.73 -51.65 -39.49
N ALA A 464 21.82 -52.82 -38.86
CA ALA A 464 21.82 -52.95 -37.40
C ALA A 464 23.04 -52.24 -36.75
N LEU A 465 24.23 -52.36 -37.34
CA LEU A 465 25.44 -51.67 -36.87
C LEU A 465 25.33 -50.15 -37.05
N THR A 466 24.75 -49.67 -38.15
CA THR A 466 24.49 -48.23 -38.37
C THR A 466 23.44 -47.68 -37.40
N ALA A 467 22.36 -48.39 -37.16
CA ALA A 467 21.33 -48.00 -36.19
C ALA A 467 21.91 -47.92 -34.77
N ARG A 468 22.79 -48.88 -34.39
CA ARG A 468 23.49 -48.83 -33.09
C ARG A 468 24.48 -47.66 -33.01
N ARG A 469 25.19 -47.33 -34.09
CA ARG A 469 26.05 -46.15 -34.14
C ARG A 469 25.25 -44.86 -33.98
N ASP A 470 24.16 -44.71 -34.71
CA ASP A 470 23.36 -43.48 -34.71
C ASP A 470 22.64 -43.27 -33.37
N THR A 471 22.17 -44.36 -32.74
CA THR A 471 21.65 -44.31 -31.36
C THR A 471 22.73 -43.95 -30.33
N LEU A 472 23.96 -44.44 -30.48
CA LEU A 472 25.09 -44.04 -29.63
C LEU A 472 25.53 -42.59 -29.89
N ALA A 473 25.49 -42.12 -31.13
CA ALA A 473 25.81 -40.73 -31.50
C ALA A 473 24.76 -39.74 -31.00
N ASP A 474 23.47 -40.07 -31.10
CA ASP A 474 22.38 -39.27 -30.54
C ASP A 474 22.44 -39.26 -29.01
N ARG A 475 22.79 -40.39 -28.37
CA ARG A 475 23.09 -40.44 -26.93
C ARG A 475 24.27 -39.53 -26.57
N ALA A 476 25.38 -39.57 -27.32
CA ALA A 476 26.54 -38.70 -27.11
C ALA A 476 26.20 -37.21 -27.26
N ALA A 477 25.41 -36.85 -28.27
CA ALA A 477 24.94 -35.48 -28.50
C ALA A 477 24.05 -34.94 -27.36
N ARG A 478 23.33 -35.83 -26.68
CA ARG A 478 22.52 -35.50 -25.49
C ARG A 478 23.31 -35.52 -24.17
N GLY A 479 24.63 -35.68 -24.18
CA GLY A 479 25.46 -35.76 -22.96
C GLY A 479 25.90 -37.17 -22.56
N GLY A 480 25.72 -38.15 -23.44
CA GLY A 480 26.45 -39.42 -23.45
C GLY A 480 26.06 -40.44 -22.40
N GLY A 481 24.91 -41.10 -22.64
CA GLY A 481 24.57 -42.49 -22.30
C GLY A 481 25.37 -43.18 -21.20
N GLY A 482 24.87 -43.10 -19.98
CA GLY A 482 25.37 -43.78 -18.79
C GLY A 482 24.77 -43.14 -17.54
N ALA A 483 24.81 -43.84 -16.39
CA ALA A 483 24.21 -43.36 -15.14
C ALA A 483 24.63 -41.92 -14.76
N THR A 484 25.87 -41.53 -15.07
CA THR A 484 26.43 -40.21 -14.77
C THR A 484 25.91 -39.07 -15.67
N GLY A 485 25.62 -39.34 -16.94
CA GLY A 485 25.01 -38.38 -17.88
C GLY A 485 23.56 -38.10 -17.52
N GLU A 486 22.80 -39.16 -17.23
CA GLU A 486 21.42 -39.07 -16.76
C GLU A 486 21.34 -38.36 -15.40
N GLU A 487 22.30 -38.61 -14.51
CA GLU A 487 22.39 -37.92 -13.23
C GLU A 487 22.72 -36.42 -13.38
N ALA A 488 23.57 -36.03 -14.34
CA ALA A 488 23.87 -34.63 -14.60
C ALA A 488 22.68 -33.86 -15.21
N ASP A 489 21.97 -34.46 -16.17
CA ASP A 489 20.74 -33.88 -16.72
C ASP A 489 19.62 -33.83 -15.67
N ARG A 490 19.54 -34.85 -14.79
CA ARG A 490 18.65 -34.83 -13.62
C ARG A 490 19.00 -33.68 -12.70
N LEU A 491 20.29 -33.46 -12.38
CA LEU A 491 20.73 -32.34 -11.55
C LEU A 491 20.42 -30.99 -12.18
N LEU A 492 20.59 -30.83 -13.49
CA LEU A 492 20.17 -29.61 -14.21
C LEU A 492 18.66 -29.39 -14.12
N ARG A 493 17.84 -30.41 -14.37
CA ARG A 493 16.37 -30.32 -14.26
C ARG A 493 15.93 -30.00 -12.83
N LEU A 494 16.57 -30.60 -11.81
CA LEU A 494 16.32 -30.27 -10.41
C LEU A 494 16.67 -28.81 -10.08
N ARG A 495 17.69 -28.24 -10.72
CA ARG A 495 18.04 -26.81 -10.55
C ARG A 495 17.07 -25.90 -11.27
N THR A 496 16.61 -26.25 -12.46
CA THR A 496 15.53 -25.53 -13.16
C THR A 496 14.25 -25.54 -12.33
N LEU A 497 13.90 -26.67 -11.71
CA LEU A 497 12.81 -26.76 -10.74
C LEU A 497 13.00 -25.82 -9.54
N ARG A 498 14.22 -25.75 -8.99
CA ARG A 498 14.53 -24.83 -7.88
C ARG A 498 14.39 -23.38 -8.30
N ALA A 499 14.95 -22.99 -9.44
CA ALA A 499 14.79 -21.64 -9.99
C ALA A 499 13.32 -21.27 -10.22
N ARG A 500 12.50 -22.20 -10.75
CA ARG A 500 11.04 -22.03 -10.90
C ARG A 500 10.33 -21.90 -9.56
N ARG A 501 10.72 -22.71 -8.57
CA ARG A 501 10.19 -22.62 -7.20
C ARG A 501 10.53 -21.27 -6.55
N ASP A 502 11.77 -20.81 -6.70
CA ASP A 502 12.21 -19.51 -6.17
C ASP A 502 11.46 -18.35 -6.85
N ALA A 503 11.22 -18.44 -8.17
CA ALA A 503 10.39 -17.49 -8.91
C ALA A 503 8.92 -17.49 -8.41
N LEU A 504 8.35 -18.66 -8.14
CA LEU A 504 7.02 -18.78 -7.53
C LEU A 504 6.97 -18.13 -6.14
N THR A 505 7.96 -18.40 -5.28
CA THR A 505 8.05 -17.77 -3.95
C THR A 505 8.16 -16.26 -4.07
N ALA A 506 8.99 -15.73 -4.99
CA ALA A 506 9.08 -14.31 -5.24
C ALA A 506 7.75 -13.69 -5.73
N ALA A 507 7.00 -14.43 -6.57
CA ALA A 507 5.66 -14.02 -7.00
C ALA A 507 4.67 -13.94 -5.84
N GLU A 508 4.72 -14.92 -4.92
CA GLU A 508 3.85 -14.98 -3.74
C GLU A 508 4.17 -13.87 -2.76
N GLU A 509 5.45 -13.64 -2.45
CA GLU A 509 5.91 -12.52 -1.63
C GLU A 509 5.41 -11.19 -2.19
N LEU A 510 5.47 -11.03 -3.52
CA LEU A 510 4.99 -9.84 -4.19
C LEU A 510 3.47 -9.68 -4.12
N LEU A 511 2.70 -10.75 -4.32
CA LEU A 511 1.24 -10.71 -4.15
C LEU A 511 0.85 -10.35 -2.72
N THR A 512 1.53 -10.93 -1.73
CA THR A 512 1.34 -10.58 -0.32
C THR A 512 1.68 -9.12 -0.08
N ARG A 513 2.73 -8.59 -0.72
CA ARG A 513 3.10 -7.18 -0.61
C ARG A 513 2.05 -6.25 -1.21
N LEU A 514 1.52 -6.55 -2.40
CA LEU A 514 0.43 -5.79 -3.02
C LEU A 514 -0.82 -5.79 -2.15
N GLN A 515 -1.14 -6.93 -1.53
CA GLN A 515 -2.22 -7.02 -0.55
C GLN A 515 -1.94 -6.17 0.69
N ALA A 516 -0.71 -6.20 1.22
CA ALA A 516 -0.33 -5.39 2.37
C ALA A 516 -0.46 -3.88 2.07
N ILE A 517 -0.04 -3.44 0.87
CA ILE A 517 -0.22 -2.05 0.41
C ILE A 517 -1.71 -1.69 0.37
N ARG A 518 -2.56 -2.54 -0.23
CA ARG A 518 -4.01 -2.33 -0.27
C ARG A 518 -4.60 -2.19 1.15
N HIS A 519 -4.23 -3.08 2.07
CA HIS A 519 -4.69 -3.03 3.45
C HIS A 519 -4.17 -1.79 4.20
N ALA A 520 -2.95 -1.34 3.94
CA ALA A 520 -2.38 -0.14 4.55
C ALA A 520 -3.14 1.12 4.13
N VAL A 521 -3.45 1.28 2.84
CA VAL A 521 -4.23 2.43 2.35
C VAL A 521 -5.67 2.39 2.90
N LEU A 522 -6.31 1.21 2.91
CA LEU A 522 -7.63 1.02 3.52
C LEU A 522 -7.61 1.36 5.02
N GLY A 523 -6.60 0.87 5.76
CA GLY A 523 -6.43 1.14 7.18
C GLY A 523 -6.22 2.63 7.46
N SER A 524 -5.49 3.34 6.59
CA SER A 524 -5.27 4.78 6.71
C SER A 524 -6.53 5.58 6.42
N ARG A 525 -7.33 5.16 5.43
CA ARG A 525 -8.68 5.72 5.18
C ARG A 525 -9.57 5.54 6.40
N ASP A 526 -9.58 4.35 7.00
CA ASP A 526 -10.42 4.03 8.14
C ASP A 526 -9.97 4.77 9.41
N ALA A 527 -8.67 4.96 9.59
CA ALA A 527 -8.11 5.81 10.64
C ALA A 527 -8.49 7.29 10.46
N ALA A 528 -8.39 7.83 9.24
CA ALA A 528 -8.87 9.19 8.95
C ALA A 528 -10.37 9.35 9.20
N ARG A 529 -11.18 8.33 8.84
CA ARG A 529 -12.60 8.27 9.19
C ARG A 529 -12.82 8.30 10.69
N GLN A 530 -12.04 7.53 11.45
CA GLN A 530 -12.13 7.51 12.91
C GLN A 530 -11.83 8.88 13.53
N ARG A 531 -10.85 9.62 12.99
CA ARG A 531 -10.56 11.00 13.43
C ARG A 531 -11.73 11.96 13.20
N LEU A 532 -12.48 11.78 12.12
CA LEU A 532 -13.70 12.56 11.86
C LEU A 532 -14.82 12.20 12.86
N VAL A 533 -14.97 10.91 13.17
CA VAL A 533 -15.93 10.42 14.18
C VAL A 533 -15.60 10.95 15.57
N GLU A 534 -14.31 11.01 15.94
CA GLU A 534 -13.85 11.62 17.20
C GLU A 534 -14.20 13.11 17.30
N LEU A 535 -14.33 13.81 16.17
CA LEU A 535 -14.80 15.20 16.12
C LEU A 535 -16.34 15.32 16.18
N GLY A 536 -17.05 14.19 16.22
CA GLY A 536 -18.50 14.10 16.23
C GLY A 536 -19.14 14.09 14.84
N VAL A 537 -18.35 13.89 13.77
CA VAL A 537 -18.86 13.90 12.39
C VAL A 537 -18.78 12.50 11.77
N SER A 538 -19.90 12.03 11.23
CA SER A 538 -19.93 10.80 10.42
C SER A 538 -19.79 11.16 8.94
N PRO A 539 -18.61 10.95 8.32
CA PRO A 539 -18.37 11.42 6.95
C PRO A 539 -19.24 10.65 5.94
N GLN A 540 -19.85 11.39 5.03
CA GLN A 540 -20.64 10.88 3.91
C GLN A 540 -19.81 10.89 2.60
N PRO A 541 -20.23 10.20 1.53
CA PRO A 541 -19.54 10.32 0.23
C PRO A 541 -19.50 11.77 -0.29
N ASP A 542 -20.60 12.51 -0.13
CA ASP A 542 -20.68 13.94 -0.43
C ASP A 542 -20.35 14.78 0.83
N PRO A 543 -19.34 15.66 0.81
CA PRO A 543 -19.03 16.55 1.94
C PRO A 543 -20.17 17.47 2.34
N LEU A 544 -21.09 17.80 1.42
CA LEU A 544 -22.24 18.64 1.74
C LEU A 544 -23.32 17.90 2.54
N ALA A 545 -23.24 16.57 2.63
CA ALA A 545 -24.16 15.73 3.39
C ALA A 545 -23.66 15.41 4.79
N ASP A 546 -22.44 15.84 5.17
CA ASP A 546 -21.91 15.66 6.51
C ASP A 546 -22.76 16.47 7.54
N ASP A 547 -23.08 15.85 8.68
CA ASP A 547 -23.67 16.58 9.81
C ASP A 547 -22.58 17.29 10.62
N LEU A 548 -22.48 18.61 10.44
CA LEU A 548 -21.48 19.46 11.09
C LEU A 548 -21.97 20.10 12.39
N ARG A 549 -23.15 19.74 12.91
CA ARG A 549 -23.67 20.32 14.17
C ARG A 549 -22.73 20.09 15.34
N ALA A 550 -22.17 18.89 15.45
CA ALA A 550 -21.23 18.53 16.52
C ALA A 550 -19.93 19.35 16.52
N LEU A 551 -19.53 19.89 15.35
CA LEU A 551 -18.37 20.78 15.26
C LEU A 551 -18.65 22.14 15.88
N CYS A 552 -19.85 22.66 15.65
CA CYS A 552 -20.25 24.00 16.10
C CYS A 552 -20.72 24.02 17.56
N GLY A 553 -20.94 22.85 18.18
CA GLY A 553 -21.47 22.74 19.53
C GLY A 553 -23.00 22.70 19.55
N GLU A 554 -23.55 22.30 20.70
CA GLU A 554 -25.01 22.37 20.88
C GLU A 554 -25.44 23.82 21.07
N PRO A 555 -26.44 24.31 20.31
CA PRO A 555 -26.95 25.65 20.50
C PRO A 555 -27.58 25.78 21.89
N THR A 556 -27.15 26.77 22.64
CA THR A 556 -27.72 27.13 23.95
C THR A 556 -28.55 28.41 23.82
N LEU A 557 -29.05 28.94 24.94
CA LEU A 557 -29.91 30.12 24.93
C LEU A 557 -29.16 31.36 24.43
N LEU A 558 -27.90 31.53 24.84
CA LEU A 558 -27.08 32.70 24.56
C LEU A 558 -25.90 32.40 23.64
N HIS A 559 -25.63 31.14 23.30
CA HIS A 559 -24.53 30.76 22.43
C HIS A 559 -25.04 29.92 21.25
N LEU A 560 -24.82 30.43 20.04
CA LEU A 560 -25.32 29.84 18.80
C LEU A 560 -24.22 29.77 17.74
N PRO A 561 -24.30 28.85 16.77
CA PRO A 561 -23.36 28.79 15.68
C PRO A 561 -23.52 30.00 14.74
N LEU A 562 -22.40 30.57 14.29
CA LEU A 562 -22.40 31.66 13.30
C LEU A 562 -22.84 31.17 11.91
N LEU A 563 -22.52 29.92 11.57
CA LEU A 563 -22.92 29.28 10.31
C LEU A 563 -23.67 27.98 10.61
N GLU A 564 -24.76 27.78 9.86
CA GLU A 564 -25.43 26.49 9.81
C GLU A 564 -24.55 25.43 9.12
N PRO A 565 -24.78 24.12 9.36
CA PRO A 565 -23.93 23.05 8.84
C PRO A 565 -23.73 23.07 7.32
N ARG A 566 -24.77 23.36 6.55
CA ARG A 566 -24.72 23.31 5.08
C ARG A 566 -23.91 24.46 4.46
N PRO A 567 -24.13 25.75 4.83
CA PRO A 567 -23.24 26.84 4.45
C PRO A 567 -21.78 26.59 4.87
N LEU A 568 -21.56 26.04 6.07
CA LEU A 568 -20.22 25.70 6.56
C LEU A 568 -19.54 24.66 5.66
N ALA A 569 -20.22 23.56 5.34
CA ALA A 569 -19.68 22.52 4.46
C ALA A 569 -19.31 23.07 3.07
N ARG A 570 -20.14 23.96 2.52
CA ARG A 570 -19.86 24.62 1.22
C ARG A 570 -18.64 25.51 1.27
N TRP A 571 -18.54 26.35 2.30
CA TRP A 571 -17.39 27.23 2.50
C TRP A 571 -16.09 26.42 2.60
N ILE A 572 -16.09 25.35 3.40
CA ILE A 572 -14.94 24.43 3.54
C ILE A 572 -14.58 23.79 2.20
N SER A 573 -15.58 23.34 1.43
CA SER A 573 -15.36 22.67 0.15
C SER A 573 -14.74 23.62 -0.90
N ARG A 574 -15.15 24.89 -0.90
CA ARG A 574 -14.63 25.93 -1.82
C ARG A 574 -13.27 26.49 -1.40
N GLY A 575 -12.95 26.47 -0.11
CA GLY A 575 -11.70 27.02 0.42
C GLY A 575 -10.49 26.10 0.29
N ARG A 576 -10.60 24.99 -0.45
CA ARG A 576 -9.51 24.04 -0.69
C ARG A 576 -8.60 24.51 -1.81
N LEU A 577 -7.30 24.19 -1.73
CA LEU A 577 -6.33 24.51 -2.78
C LEU A 577 -6.61 23.75 -4.09
N ALA A 578 -6.68 22.43 -4.03
CA ALA A 578 -7.09 21.60 -5.16
C ALA A 578 -8.60 21.34 -5.11
N VAL A 579 -9.35 21.94 -6.05
CA VAL A 579 -10.81 21.77 -6.16
C VAL A 579 -11.17 20.42 -6.77
N GLU A 580 -10.35 19.92 -7.69
CA GLU A 580 -10.57 18.64 -8.37
C GLU A 580 -10.15 17.45 -7.49
N PRO A 581 -11.07 16.52 -7.17
CA PRO A 581 -10.77 15.39 -6.27
C PRO A 581 -9.65 14.48 -6.78
N GLU A 582 -9.59 14.26 -8.10
CA GLU A 582 -8.57 13.43 -8.75
C GLU A 582 -7.16 14.03 -8.59
N VAL A 583 -7.03 15.33 -8.83
CA VAL A 583 -5.76 16.06 -8.66
C VAL A 583 -5.30 16.00 -7.21
N TRP A 584 -6.24 16.14 -6.26
CA TRP A 584 -5.93 16.02 -4.84
C TRP A 584 -5.46 14.61 -4.46
N ALA A 585 -6.14 13.56 -4.90
CA ALA A 585 -5.74 12.18 -4.61
C ALA A 585 -4.36 11.84 -5.19
N ASP A 586 -4.06 12.31 -6.41
CA ASP A 586 -2.75 12.08 -7.04
C ASP A 586 -1.63 12.86 -6.32
N ARG A 587 -1.93 14.06 -5.82
CA ARG A 587 -0.99 14.82 -4.98
C ARG A 587 -0.77 14.14 -3.63
N LEU A 588 -1.85 13.76 -2.94
CA LEU A 588 -1.77 13.08 -1.65
C LEU A 588 -0.90 11.82 -1.74
N LEU A 589 -1.09 11.02 -2.78
CA LEU A 589 -0.32 9.80 -2.99
C LEU A 589 1.15 10.08 -3.33
N ARG A 590 1.42 11.09 -4.16
CA ARG A 590 2.79 11.51 -4.49
C ARG A 590 3.55 11.99 -3.28
N ASP A 591 2.92 12.81 -2.45
CA ASP A 591 3.55 13.42 -1.28
C ASP A 591 3.65 12.43 -0.10
N THR A 592 2.87 11.34 -0.11
CA THR A 592 2.97 10.21 0.85
C THR A 592 3.67 8.99 0.26
N TRP A 593 4.33 9.14 -0.89
CA TRP A 593 5.03 8.05 -1.53
C TRP A 593 6.28 7.66 -0.74
N PRO A 594 6.52 6.36 -0.47
CA PRO A 594 7.69 5.94 0.29
C PRO A 594 8.98 6.20 -0.50
N VAL A 595 9.96 6.85 0.16
CA VAL A 595 11.27 7.15 -0.44
C VAL A 595 12.03 5.87 -0.79
N ALA A 596 11.89 4.82 0.04
CA ALA A 596 12.48 3.50 -0.18
C ALA A 596 11.75 2.67 -1.26
N GLY A 597 10.66 3.20 -1.82
CA GLY A 597 9.80 2.51 -2.78
C GLY A 597 8.83 1.52 -2.12
N LEU A 598 7.95 0.93 -2.95
CA LEU A 598 6.86 0.07 -2.49
C LEU A 598 7.33 -1.28 -1.93
N GLY A 599 8.58 -1.65 -2.18
CA GLY A 599 9.17 -2.90 -1.67
C GLY A 599 9.35 -2.90 -0.15
N GLU A 600 9.55 -1.74 0.47
CA GLU A 600 9.91 -1.62 1.89
C GLU A 600 8.76 -1.02 2.71
N ASP A 601 8.17 0.09 2.25
CA ASP A 601 7.05 0.78 2.92
C ASP A 601 5.77 0.89 2.07
N ALA A 602 4.66 1.20 2.73
CA ALA A 602 3.37 1.43 2.09
C ALA A 602 3.08 2.94 2.01
N PRO A 603 2.50 3.43 0.90
CA PRO A 603 2.11 4.82 0.79
C PRO A 603 0.99 5.15 1.78
N ALA A 604 0.95 6.42 2.19
CA ALA A 604 -0.06 6.97 3.09
C ALA A 604 -0.17 6.29 4.46
N ALA A 605 0.87 5.56 4.92
CA ALA A 605 0.85 4.88 6.21
C ALA A 605 0.99 5.83 7.42
N ASP A 606 1.59 7.01 7.24
CA ASP A 606 1.83 8.00 8.29
C ASP A 606 0.62 8.97 8.43
N LEU A 607 -0.09 8.86 9.56
CA LEU A 607 -1.25 9.70 9.86
C LEU A 607 -0.88 11.17 10.14
N ASP A 608 0.30 11.44 10.68
CA ASP A 608 0.73 12.81 10.98
C ASP A 608 1.09 13.52 9.67
N GLN A 609 1.75 12.82 8.75
CA GLN A 609 1.99 13.30 7.40
C GLN A 609 0.68 13.55 6.65
N LEU A 610 -0.29 12.63 6.73
CA LEU A 610 -1.61 12.80 6.12
C LEU A 610 -2.35 14.02 6.67
N TYR A 611 -2.31 14.24 7.99
CA TYR A 611 -2.91 15.41 8.61
C TYR A 611 -2.24 16.70 8.13
N ALA A 612 -0.90 16.75 8.09
CA ALA A 612 -0.16 17.91 7.63
C ALA A 612 -0.46 18.27 6.16
N LEU A 613 -0.58 17.27 5.29
CA LEU A 613 -1.01 17.46 3.91
C LEU A 613 -2.46 17.95 3.83
N GLY A 614 -3.35 17.42 4.66
CA GLY A 614 -4.72 17.90 4.82
C GLY A 614 -4.77 19.37 5.26
N GLU A 615 -3.96 19.77 6.24
CA GLU A 615 -3.84 21.16 6.68
C GLU A 615 -3.34 22.07 5.57
N ALA A 616 -2.32 21.65 4.82
CA ALA A 616 -1.83 22.40 3.67
C ALA A 616 -2.92 22.59 2.60
N GLN A 617 -3.72 21.56 2.34
CA GLN A 617 -4.82 21.59 1.38
C GLN A 617 -5.94 22.59 1.78
N VAL A 618 -6.13 22.84 3.07
CA VAL A 618 -7.15 23.76 3.60
C VAL A 618 -6.56 25.06 4.16
N ALA A 619 -5.26 25.31 3.94
CA ALA A 619 -4.59 26.54 4.36
C ALA A 619 -5.32 27.83 3.94
N PRO A 620 -5.93 27.94 2.74
CA PRO A 620 -6.66 29.16 2.35
C PRO A 620 -7.83 29.51 3.27
N LEU A 621 -8.40 28.55 4.02
CA LEU A 621 -9.46 28.83 5.00
C LEU A 621 -8.96 29.64 6.21
N ARG A 622 -7.64 29.61 6.49
CA ARG A 622 -7.01 30.44 7.54
C ARG A 622 -6.78 31.87 7.06
N ASP A 623 -6.41 32.00 5.79
CA ASP A 623 -6.02 33.29 5.21
C ASP A 623 -7.26 34.12 4.80
N ARG A 624 -8.26 33.45 4.20
CA ARG A 624 -9.49 34.06 3.70
C ARG A 624 -10.55 34.10 4.79
N SER A 625 -11.13 35.28 5.02
CA SER A 625 -12.24 35.39 5.96
C SER A 625 -13.48 34.67 5.42
N LEU A 626 -14.29 34.07 6.30
CA LEU A 626 -15.61 33.58 5.89
C LEU A 626 -16.49 34.69 5.30
N PHE A 627 -16.26 35.95 5.69
CA PHE A 627 -16.99 37.11 5.18
C PHE A 627 -16.60 37.53 3.76
N GLU A 628 -15.52 36.94 3.21
CA GLU A 628 -15.10 37.14 1.82
C GLU A 628 -15.80 36.16 0.87
N ASP A 629 -16.36 35.04 1.36
CA ASP A 629 -17.19 34.13 0.56
C ASP A 629 -18.64 34.63 0.53
N PRO A 630 -19.23 34.92 -0.65
CA PRO A 630 -20.56 35.53 -0.73
C PRO A 630 -21.67 34.72 -0.05
N GLU A 631 -21.67 33.38 -0.20
CA GLU A 631 -22.71 32.52 0.38
C GLU A 631 -22.56 32.39 1.89
N ALA A 632 -21.33 32.20 2.38
CA ALA A 632 -21.06 32.12 3.82
C ALA A 632 -21.33 33.46 4.51
N ALA A 633 -20.96 34.57 3.87
CA ALA A 633 -21.18 35.91 4.39
C ALA A 633 -22.68 36.24 4.47
N GLU A 634 -23.48 35.91 3.45
CA GLU A 634 -24.94 36.09 3.47
C GLU A 634 -25.58 35.23 4.57
N ALA A 635 -25.17 33.97 4.71
CA ALA A 635 -25.65 33.08 5.76
C ALA A 635 -25.31 33.61 7.17
N ALA A 636 -24.09 34.11 7.37
CA ALA A 636 -23.65 34.71 8.63
C ALA A 636 -24.42 36.01 8.94
N ALA A 637 -24.64 36.88 7.95
CA ALA A 637 -25.45 38.08 8.12
C ALA A 637 -26.88 37.75 8.55
N GLU A 638 -27.49 36.73 7.93
CA GLU A 638 -28.84 36.29 8.28
C GLU A 638 -28.90 35.69 9.70
N ALA A 639 -27.88 34.93 10.10
CA ALA A 639 -27.75 34.43 11.47
C ALA A 639 -27.65 35.58 12.48
N VAL A 640 -26.76 36.56 12.22
CA VAL A 640 -26.60 37.77 13.04
C VAL A 640 -27.87 38.60 13.09
N ARG A 641 -28.60 38.74 11.97
CA ARG A 641 -29.87 39.46 11.92
C ARG A 641 -30.91 38.82 12.83
N ARG A 642 -31.13 37.51 12.70
CA ARG A 642 -32.10 36.76 13.52
C ARG A 642 -31.71 36.79 14.99
N PHE A 643 -30.42 36.69 15.25
CA PHE A 643 -29.89 36.74 16.60
C PHE A 643 -30.07 38.11 17.23
N ALA A 644 -29.66 39.18 16.53
CA ALA A 644 -29.89 40.55 16.95
C ALA A 644 -31.37 40.75 17.27
N GLN A 645 -32.30 40.37 16.36
CA GLN A 645 -33.76 40.36 16.49
C GLN A 645 -34.35 39.56 17.67
N ARG A 646 -33.56 38.79 18.41
CA ARG A 646 -34.01 38.05 19.61
C ARG A 646 -33.17 38.39 20.84
N ALA A 647 -31.95 38.86 20.64
CA ALA A 647 -30.97 39.07 21.68
C ALA A 647 -31.44 40.06 22.73
N GLY A 648 -32.19 41.11 22.36
CA GLY A 648 -32.63 42.09 23.33
C GLY A 648 -33.58 41.55 24.40
N SER A 649 -34.44 40.58 24.09
CA SER A 649 -35.29 39.91 25.10
C SER A 649 -34.54 38.80 25.83
N ALA A 650 -33.67 38.06 25.11
CA ALA A 650 -32.84 37.01 25.70
C ALA A 650 -31.83 37.54 26.72
N LEU A 651 -31.29 38.72 26.44
CA LEU A 651 -30.39 39.48 27.29
C LEU A 651 -31.18 40.50 28.10
N GLU A 652 -32.30 40.16 28.72
CA GLU A 652 -32.92 41.04 29.72
C GLU A 652 -32.36 40.77 31.11
N ARG A 653 -32.34 41.82 31.93
CA ARG A 653 -31.92 41.71 33.33
C ARG A 653 -32.85 40.73 34.08
N PRO A 654 -32.30 39.92 35.00
CA PRO A 654 -33.05 38.91 35.74
C PRO A 654 -34.13 39.50 36.66
N ILE A 655 -33.88 40.69 37.18
CA ILE A 655 -34.77 41.42 38.09
C ILE A 655 -34.78 42.90 37.70
N GLU A 656 -35.93 43.55 37.90
CA GLU A 656 -36.12 44.98 37.69
C GLU A 656 -35.82 45.72 39.01
N PRO A 657 -34.72 46.48 39.14
CA PRO A 657 -34.45 47.28 40.34
C PRO A 657 -35.55 48.34 40.51
N LEU A 658 -35.98 48.60 41.74
CA LEU A 658 -37.09 49.52 42.02
C LEU A 658 -36.60 50.75 42.78
N ASP A 659 -37.10 51.93 42.41
CA ASP A 659 -36.82 53.19 43.08
C ASP A 659 -37.60 53.30 44.42
N PRO A 660 -37.47 54.41 45.19
CA PRO A 660 -38.22 54.59 46.43
C PRO A 660 -39.74 54.65 46.28
N HIS A 661 -40.26 54.94 45.07
CA HIS A 661 -41.68 55.03 44.77
C HIS A 661 -42.27 53.68 44.33
N GLY A 662 -41.41 52.67 44.11
CA GLY A 662 -41.82 51.36 43.61
C GLY A 662 -41.86 51.29 42.08
N ASP A 663 -41.40 52.34 41.40
CA ASP A 663 -41.27 52.38 39.96
C ASP A 663 -39.92 51.76 39.52
N PRO A 664 -39.78 51.27 38.28
CA PRO A 664 -38.50 50.80 37.77
C PRO A 664 -37.41 51.87 37.90
N ALA A 665 -36.34 51.54 38.62
CA ALA A 665 -35.23 52.45 38.83
C ALA A 665 -34.57 52.80 37.49
N PRO A 666 -34.39 54.10 37.18
CA PRO A 666 -33.71 54.50 35.97
C PRO A 666 -32.25 54.03 36.04
N GLY A 667 -31.82 53.23 35.06
CA GLY A 667 -30.41 52.95 34.88
C GLY A 667 -29.73 54.24 34.43
N LEU A 668 -28.79 54.76 35.23
CA LEU A 668 -28.06 56.00 34.91
C LEU A 668 -27.37 55.94 33.54
N ARG A 669 -27.12 54.72 33.04
CA ARG A 669 -26.85 54.43 31.63
C ARG A 669 -27.85 53.40 31.12
N ALA A 670 -28.60 53.75 30.08
CA ALA A 670 -29.55 52.83 29.44
C ALA A 670 -28.82 51.53 29.04
N GLY A 671 -29.52 50.40 29.15
CA GLY A 671 -28.96 49.07 28.85
C GLY A 671 -28.66 48.87 27.37
N ALA A 672 -27.66 49.59 26.86
CA ALA A 672 -27.30 49.63 25.46
C ALA A 672 -26.64 48.31 25.05
N LEU A 673 -26.98 47.88 23.84
CA LEU A 673 -26.43 46.66 23.25
C LEU A 673 -25.18 47.03 22.47
N LEU A 674 -24.04 46.52 22.92
CA LEU A 674 -22.77 46.61 22.22
C LEU A 674 -22.61 45.35 21.37
N VAL A 675 -22.53 45.52 20.05
CA VAL A 675 -22.26 44.42 19.12
C VAL A 675 -20.80 44.47 18.73
N ILE A 676 -20.04 43.50 19.20
CA ILE A 676 -18.61 43.36 18.91
C ILE A 676 -18.48 42.37 17.76
N ALA A 677 -17.89 42.82 16.65
CA ALA A 677 -17.75 42.02 15.43
C ALA A 677 -16.38 42.24 14.76
N PRO A 678 -15.88 41.27 13.99
CA PRO A 678 -14.62 41.40 13.28
C PRO A 678 -14.74 42.41 12.15
N LEU A 679 -13.76 43.29 12.00
CA LEU A 679 -13.75 44.35 10.98
C LEU A 679 -13.87 43.80 9.55
N ARG A 680 -13.32 42.60 9.30
CA ARG A 680 -13.44 41.92 7.99
C ARG A 680 -14.90 41.65 7.59
N GLY A 681 -15.81 41.53 8.56
CA GLY A 681 -17.24 41.35 8.32
C GLY A 681 -18.02 42.64 8.09
N ARG A 682 -17.38 43.82 8.15
CA ARG A 682 -18.08 45.12 8.19
C ARG A 682 -19.09 45.32 7.06
N GLY A 683 -18.67 45.06 5.81
CA GLY A 683 -19.53 45.26 4.65
C GLY A 683 -20.82 44.43 4.65
N VAL A 684 -20.86 43.35 5.44
CA VAL A 684 -21.95 42.37 5.44
C VAL A 684 -22.74 42.41 6.76
N LEU A 685 -22.07 42.68 7.88
CA LEU A 685 -22.68 42.67 9.21
C LEU A 685 -23.28 44.03 9.65
N GLU A 686 -22.82 45.14 9.07
CA GLU A 686 -23.23 46.48 9.51
C GLU A 686 -24.74 46.72 9.33
N GLU A 687 -25.29 46.40 8.15
CA GLU A 687 -26.70 46.62 7.83
C GLU A 687 -27.66 45.73 8.64
N PRO A 688 -27.43 44.40 8.78
CA PRO A 688 -28.25 43.53 9.63
C PRO A 688 -28.37 44.02 11.08
N VAL A 689 -27.27 44.52 11.65
CA VAL A 689 -27.25 44.98 13.05
C VAL A 689 -27.92 46.34 13.19
N ARG A 690 -27.66 47.29 12.26
CA ARG A 690 -28.32 48.62 12.29
C ARG A 690 -29.84 48.55 12.16
N ARG A 691 -30.37 47.57 11.43
CA ARG A 691 -31.82 47.33 11.28
C ARG A 691 -32.46 46.67 12.50
N SER A 692 -31.68 46.36 13.54
CA SER A 692 -32.18 45.78 14.77
C SER A 692 -33.11 46.76 15.51
N PRO A 693 -34.21 46.29 16.14
CA PRO A 693 -35.15 47.17 16.84
C PRO A 693 -34.59 47.77 18.14
N TRP A 694 -33.41 47.34 18.59
CA TRP A 694 -32.73 47.95 19.74
C TRP A 694 -31.63 48.91 19.29
N ALA A 695 -31.45 49.98 20.06
CA ALA A 695 -30.30 50.87 19.92
C ALA A 695 -29.01 50.07 20.14
N THR A 696 -28.38 49.69 19.04
CA THR A 696 -27.17 48.87 18.99
C THR A 696 -26.01 49.72 18.54
N GLN A 697 -24.91 49.64 19.26
CA GLN A 697 -23.64 50.22 18.86
C GLN A 697 -22.74 49.11 18.36
N LEU A 698 -22.25 49.23 17.11
CA LEU A 698 -21.28 48.29 16.57
C LEU A 698 -19.87 48.75 16.95
N LEU A 699 -19.10 47.81 17.51
CA LEU A 699 -17.68 47.95 17.79
C LEU A 699 -16.93 46.94 16.92
N TRP A 700 -15.91 47.40 16.20
CA TRP A 700 -15.14 46.58 15.27
C TRP A 700 -13.80 46.19 15.89
N THR A 701 -13.44 44.91 15.78
CA THR A 701 -12.13 44.41 16.22
C THR A 701 -11.28 44.00 15.03
N GLN A 702 -9.95 44.21 15.11
CA GLN A 702 -9.02 43.68 14.10
C GLN A 702 -8.79 42.17 14.24
N GLY A 703 -9.38 41.56 15.27
CA GLY A 703 -9.28 40.13 15.54
C GLY A 703 -9.74 39.27 14.35
N GLY A 704 -8.98 38.22 14.05
CA GLY A 704 -9.29 37.29 12.96
C GLY A 704 -10.40 36.28 13.27
N ALA A 705 -10.78 36.13 14.54
CA ALA A 705 -11.72 35.11 14.97
C ALA A 705 -13.14 35.36 14.40
N PRO A 706 -13.78 34.36 13.78
CA PRO A 706 -15.14 34.46 13.25
C PRO A 706 -16.19 34.39 14.37
N ARG A 707 -16.27 35.45 15.18
CA ARG A 707 -17.16 35.55 16.33
C ARG A 707 -17.85 36.91 16.37
N VAL A 708 -19.15 36.92 16.63
CA VAL A 708 -19.95 38.12 16.91
C VAL A 708 -20.49 38.01 18.33
N GLN A 709 -20.22 39.00 19.17
CA GLN A 709 -20.71 39.06 20.54
C GLN A 709 -21.70 40.21 20.69
N ILE A 710 -22.80 39.96 21.38
CA ILE A 710 -23.77 40.98 21.77
C ILE A 710 -23.69 41.10 23.29
N LEU A 711 -23.03 42.15 23.74
CA LEU A 711 -22.85 42.49 25.14
C LEU A 711 -23.93 43.48 25.56
N ARG A 712 -24.63 43.19 26.65
CA ARG A 712 -25.54 44.13 27.29
C ARG A 712 -25.17 44.32 28.75
N THR A 713 -25.07 45.57 29.17
CA THR A 713 -24.85 45.93 30.56
C THR A 713 -25.85 46.96 31.03
N TRP A 714 -26.32 46.83 32.27
CA TRP A 714 -27.19 47.79 32.95
C TRP A 714 -26.45 48.31 34.16
N GLU A 715 -26.30 49.62 34.25
CA GLU A 715 -25.31 50.24 35.13
C GLU A 715 -25.93 51.31 36.01
N GLY A 716 -25.25 51.58 37.13
CA GLY A 716 -25.61 52.67 38.03
C GLY A 716 -26.61 52.28 39.12
N HIS A 717 -26.86 50.99 39.32
CA HIS A 717 -27.86 50.52 40.30
C HIS A 717 -27.32 50.53 41.72
N THR A 718 -28.15 50.97 42.66
CA THR A 718 -27.83 50.94 44.09
C THR A 718 -28.27 49.62 44.74
N LEU A 719 -27.63 49.27 45.86
CA LEU A 719 -28.05 48.12 46.65
C LEU A 719 -29.49 48.27 47.15
N ALA A 720 -29.89 49.50 47.52
CA ALA A 720 -31.23 49.78 48.00
C ALA A 720 -32.30 49.48 46.93
N GLU A 721 -32.03 49.79 45.66
CA GLU A 721 -32.94 49.46 44.56
C GLU A 721 -33.12 47.95 44.37
N LEU A 722 -32.03 47.19 44.48
CA LEU A 722 -32.06 45.73 44.38
C LEU A 722 -32.82 45.10 45.55
N ARG A 723 -32.62 45.63 46.77
CA ARG A 723 -33.36 45.17 47.96
C ARG A 723 -34.86 45.39 47.80
N ARG A 724 -35.28 46.58 47.35
CA ARG A 724 -36.70 46.89 47.09
C ARG A 724 -37.31 45.95 46.06
N ALA A 725 -36.59 45.66 44.98
CA ALA A 725 -37.04 44.72 43.98
C ALA A 725 -37.27 43.29 44.52
N LEU A 726 -36.54 42.90 45.57
CA LEU A 726 -36.71 41.65 46.28
C LEU A 726 -37.75 41.71 47.42
N GLY A 727 -38.45 42.84 47.60
CA GLY A 727 -39.37 43.05 48.72
C GLY A 727 -38.69 43.18 50.09
N LEU A 728 -37.38 43.45 50.11
CA LEU A 728 -36.62 43.70 51.34
C LEU A 728 -36.71 45.19 51.70
N PRO A 729 -36.72 45.54 52.99
CA PRO A 729 -36.62 46.93 53.41
C PRO A 729 -35.30 47.53 52.88
N ALA A 730 -35.37 48.76 52.41
CA ALA A 730 -34.18 49.53 52.07
C ALA A 730 -33.36 49.71 53.35
N GLU A 731 -32.06 49.43 53.31
CA GLU A 731 -31.17 49.83 54.39
C GLU A 731 -31.06 51.36 54.36
N GLU A 732 -31.44 52.03 55.45
CA GLU A 732 -30.99 53.38 55.73
C GLU A 732 -29.47 53.32 55.91
N VAL A 733 -28.73 53.76 54.89
CA VAL A 733 -27.31 54.04 55.06
C VAL A 733 -27.25 55.28 55.94
N ALA A 734 -27.01 55.10 57.24
CA ALA A 734 -26.71 56.20 58.14
C ALA A 734 -25.51 56.99 57.57
N PRO A 735 -25.57 58.34 57.60
CA PRO A 735 -24.65 59.22 56.87
C PRO A 735 -23.17 59.01 57.22
#